data_AF-A0A944TQ58-F1
#
_entry.id   AF-A0A944TQ58-F1
#
_cell.length_a   1.000
_cell.length_b   1.000
_cell.length_c   1.000
_cell.angle_alpha   90.00
_cell.angle_beta   90.00
_cell.angle_gamma   90.00
#
_symmetry.space_group_name_H-M   'P 1'
#
loop_
_entity.id
_entity.type
_entity.pdbx_description
1 polymer ?
#
loop_
_entity_poly.entity_id
_entity_poly.type
_entity_poly.pdbx_seq_one_letter_code
_entity_poly.pdbx_strand_id
1 'polypeptide(L)'
;GTGSGSDTGSGGTGTGSGSGSTAAPTTVAWPSDIMDRISRELEGEIDGVGADLSASIFESLTDIDLFKFDVMDGSGKINIYRKVYDNHDIIDSWTAVDTLRVPISFPVALTDPVSVGSGNFNLNLSVALGVRALNIRQVLPKDFRKLPNLEELKKEVKELISLKKKVESAKEKKEDIADPKPEDSDGSVKPSLRGGIIWNSRNPQTRARYSKLLNLLSNPFKIPLTEKRIKKMPVGEISSYTLDGSIQLGANVGWSATSFIGLDTASVGVGVTTYLSGSFQVSVLKESKRYAKLKVTRRRSHGVSTTLGSVSVRHEVFEGFLVLGHRIGDFRANLVPFSLGFNTNVAKSFDVAYRYDLEDPNGLKAYKRAAFGRLKLSEEYSQARSGVEKIIVRHQREVSHSRSYKMKLSILYERAHYSRDSVAAAVITLDGEDHHLFRAITDNSKAFDTIWGHKELKRYRFHTTIDGQLWQGPDNKGMSLMVEGTLEDSKTNGKELLRYMHEVETATGIPNIFERAPINEPTPDRCLNRIDNKPVIEDKKEGLAPLSCLLPKKTRYGKSSFHFRIGYHRNQLRKFANFPTEKMWPILEKAFKIKAGKWQSARSRFWHFFKRIPLAFLNIPLYLVDGYFKKGGDVIMAKRFFKRWKKLKRTNDPHKLAKKIAKLFRTVNFSRELVYIIREALKGEEISYFIQAKAKPFGQFTKQGKNIPKVDTVTQRAQQALDFDRVGSRITVDPEALVGALKIDKDDDDPDKVTIRFHLPKEPHFLFFRVDKTSNWGKFKNIFKMVIANKEIFKPGDNTIVIKREEKLPGLKKTLSEALFRGKYVTLKMATSRNRQTWGPVSSYRIRIKKASDDEADDDDDDDKPETK
;
A
#
# COMPACT_ATOMS: atom_id res chain seq x y z
N GLY A 1 49.36 -72.91 -16.47
CA GLY A 1 50.47 -72.44 -17.32
C GLY A 1 50.00 -72.40 -18.74
N THR A 2 50.37 -71.32 -19.46
CA THR A 2 50.74 -71.28 -20.89
C THR A 2 50.02 -72.19 -21.89
N GLY A 3 49.50 -71.58 -22.96
CA GLY A 3 49.62 -72.18 -24.30
C GLY A 3 48.37 -72.16 -25.17
N SER A 4 48.25 -71.11 -25.98
CA SER A 4 47.91 -71.11 -27.42
C SER A 4 46.83 -72.08 -27.97
N GLY A 5 45.73 -71.48 -28.43
CA GLY A 5 45.42 -71.37 -29.86
C GLY A 5 44.82 -72.58 -30.58
N SER A 6 43.57 -72.47 -31.01
CA SER A 6 43.22 -72.33 -32.44
C SER A 6 41.70 -72.31 -32.64
N ASP A 7 41.30 -71.50 -33.61
CA ASP A 7 39.96 -71.15 -34.05
C ASP A 7 39.14 -72.29 -34.66
N THR A 8 37.82 -72.16 -34.54
CA THR A 8 36.75 -72.29 -35.55
C THR A 8 35.43 -72.35 -34.76
N GLY A 9 34.35 -71.62 -35.03
CA GLY A 9 33.89 -70.84 -36.16
C GLY A 9 32.36 -71.01 -36.21
N SER A 10 31.63 -69.91 -36.43
CA SER A 10 30.15 -69.79 -36.51
C SER A 10 29.39 -69.91 -35.18
N GLY A 11 28.38 -69.10 -34.88
CA GLY A 11 27.67 -68.06 -35.61
C GLY A 11 26.37 -67.79 -34.82
N GLY A 12 25.96 -66.53 -34.67
CA GLY A 12 24.69 -66.23 -34.02
C GLY A 12 24.64 -64.91 -33.26
N THR A 13 24.57 -63.82 -34.03
CA THR A 13 23.73 -62.63 -33.76
C THR A 13 23.52 -62.22 -32.30
N GLY A 14 24.46 -61.45 -31.79
CA GLY A 14 24.31 -60.63 -30.60
C GLY A 14 25.31 -59.48 -30.65
N THR A 15 24.96 -58.38 -29.98
CA THR A 15 25.79 -57.22 -29.62
C THR A 15 25.85 -56.05 -30.59
N GLY A 16 25.30 -54.94 -30.08
CA GLY A 16 25.54 -53.57 -30.47
C GLY A 16 25.18 -52.66 -29.30
N SER A 17 25.69 -52.98 -28.10
CA SER A 17 25.62 -52.08 -26.95
C SER A 17 26.55 -50.89 -27.20
N GLY A 18 26.02 -49.89 -27.92
CA GLY A 18 26.64 -48.58 -27.99
C GLY A 18 26.55 -47.93 -26.61
N SER A 19 27.64 -47.95 -25.86
CA SER A 19 27.84 -47.08 -24.71
C SER A 19 27.93 -45.64 -25.22
N GLY A 20 26.77 -45.03 -25.46
CA GLY A 20 26.64 -43.60 -25.70
C GLY A 20 27.00 -42.86 -24.43
N SER A 21 28.28 -42.53 -24.29
CA SER A 21 28.74 -41.45 -23.42
C SER A 21 28.00 -40.18 -23.86
N THR A 22 26.87 -39.89 -23.23
CA THR A 22 26.26 -38.56 -23.28
C THR A 22 27.20 -37.63 -22.57
N ALA A 23 28.12 -37.03 -23.34
CA ALA A 23 28.92 -35.91 -22.90
C ALA A 23 27.98 -34.91 -22.23
N ALA A 24 28.26 -34.59 -20.96
CA ALA A 24 27.52 -33.57 -20.23
C ALA A 24 27.46 -32.30 -21.11
N PRO A 25 26.28 -31.70 -21.30
CA PRO A 25 26.16 -30.50 -22.12
C PRO A 25 27.15 -29.46 -21.59
N THR A 26 28.15 -29.14 -22.41
CA THR A 26 29.11 -28.08 -22.11
C THR A 26 28.30 -26.80 -21.94
N THR A 27 28.20 -26.33 -20.70
CA THR A 27 27.56 -25.07 -20.37
C THR A 27 28.34 -23.97 -21.08
N VAL A 28 27.80 -23.49 -22.20
CA VAL A 28 28.36 -22.34 -22.91
C VAL A 28 28.35 -21.18 -21.92
N ALA A 29 29.54 -20.75 -21.50
CA ALA A 29 29.69 -19.58 -20.65
C ALA A 29 29.04 -18.39 -21.35
N TRP A 30 28.29 -17.60 -20.59
CA TRP A 30 27.64 -16.42 -21.16
C TRP A 30 28.73 -15.51 -21.76
N PRO A 31 28.51 -14.95 -22.96
CA PRO A 31 29.44 -14.02 -23.58
C PRO A 31 29.90 -12.93 -22.59
N SER A 32 31.21 -12.69 -22.50
CA SER A 32 31.83 -11.81 -21.50
C SER A 32 31.34 -10.37 -21.59
N ASP A 33 30.95 -9.92 -22.79
CA ASP A 33 30.29 -8.65 -23.06
C ASP A 33 28.91 -8.52 -22.41
N ILE A 34 28.15 -9.62 -22.28
CA ILE A 34 26.90 -9.66 -21.52
C ILE A 34 27.20 -9.56 -20.02
N MET A 35 28.21 -10.29 -19.54
CA MET A 35 28.61 -10.26 -18.12
C MET A 35 29.18 -8.90 -17.70
N ASP A 36 29.94 -8.23 -18.56
CA ASP A 36 30.50 -6.89 -18.33
C ASP A 36 29.44 -5.79 -18.41
N ARG A 37 28.37 -6.02 -19.19
CA ARG A 37 27.21 -5.12 -19.24
C ARG A 37 26.33 -5.31 -18.00
N ILE A 38 26.15 -6.56 -17.56
CA ILE A 38 25.47 -6.90 -16.31
C ILE A 38 26.27 -6.35 -15.12
N SER A 39 27.61 -6.48 -15.10
CA SER A 39 28.45 -5.98 -14.00
C SER A 39 28.47 -4.46 -13.90
N ARG A 40 28.58 -3.73 -15.03
CA ARG A 40 28.51 -2.26 -15.04
C ARG A 40 27.12 -1.71 -14.74
N GLU A 41 26.07 -2.42 -15.14
CA GLU A 41 24.70 -2.09 -14.70
C GLU A 41 24.50 -2.42 -13.22
N LEU A 42 25.16 -3.47 -12.69
CA LEU A 42 25.13 -3.85 -11.28
C LEU A 42 25.92 -2.90 -10.38
N GLU A 43 27.13 -2.45 -10.74
CA GLU A 43 27.98 -1.62 -9.85
C GLU A 43 27.32 -0.31 -9.44
N GLY A 44 26.65 0.39 -10.37
CA GLY A 44 25.85 1.57 -10.04
C GLY A 44 24.52 1.26 -9.33
N GLU A 45 24.08 0.00 -9.37
CA GLU A 45 22.84 -0.48 -8.76
C GLU A 45 23.03 -1.15 -7.39
N ILE A 46 24.23 -1.65 -7.05
CA ILE A 46 24.51 -2.40 -5.82
C ILE A 46 24.24 -1.57 -4.56
N ASP A 47 24.52 -0.27 -4.55
CA ASP A 47 24.21 0.59 -3.39
C ASP A 47 22.70 0.78 -3.19
N GLY A 48 21.94 0.89 -4.29
CA GLY A 48 20.49 1.00 -4.26
C GLY A 48 19.82 -0.33 -3.94
N VAL A 49 20.29 -1.42 -4.56
CA VAL A 49 19.86 -2.79 -4.31
C VAL A 49 20.21 -3.22 -2.90
N GLY A 50 21.34 -2.80 -2.33
CA GLY A 50 21.69 -3.06 -0.93
C GLY A 50 20.71 -2.38 0.04
N ALA A 51 20.31 -1.14 -0.24
CA ALA A 51 19.29 -0.44 0.55
C ALA A 51 17.89 -1.06 0.40
N ASP A 52 17.51 -1.47 -0.81
CA ASP A 52 16.19 -2.07 -1.09
C ASP A 52 16.12 -3.54 -0.62
N LEU A 53 17.18 -4.31 -0.81
CA LEU A 53 17.33 -5.68 -0.31
C LEU A 53 17.38 -5.67 1.22
N SER A 54 18.13 -4.74 1.84
CA SER A 54 18.08 -4.60 3.29
C SER A 54 16.68 -4.20 3.74
N ALA A 55 16.01 -3.25 3.09
CA ALA A 55 14.62 -2.91 3.43
C ALA A 55 13.66 -4.10 3.28
N SER A 56 13.81 -4.92 2.24
CA SER A 56 13.03 -6.14 1.97
C SER A 56 13.32 -7.25 2.98
N ILE A 57 14.59 -7.53 3.29
CA ILE A 57 15.02 -8.45 4.35
C ILE A 57 14.53 -7.94 5.71
N PHE A 58 14.56 -6.63 5.96
CA PHE A 58 14.03 -6.07 7.21
C PHE A 58 12.50 -6.10 7.26
N GLU A 59 11.80 -5.97 6.14
CA GLU A 59 10.35 -6.19 6.09
C GLU A 59 10.00 -7.66 6.33
N SER A 60 10.76 -8.61 5.80
CA SER A 60 10.55 -10.04 6.07
C SER A 60 10.87 -10.40 7.53
N LEU A 61 11.88 -9.78 8.14
CA LEU A 61 12.21 -9.94 9.57
C LEU A 61 11.15 -9.38 10.53
N THR A 62 10.17 -8.60 10.06
CA THR A 62 9.07 -8.15 10.93
C THR A 62 7.97 -9.19 11.12
N ASP A 63 7.87 -10.18 10.23
CA ASP A 63 6.95 -11.32 10.32
C ASP A 63 7.70 -12.54 10.93
N ILE A 64 7.96 -12.51 12.24
CA ILE A 64 8.65 -13.61 12.94
C ILE A 64 7.62 -14.65 13.42
N ASP A 65 7.67 -15.85 12.86
CA ASP A 65 7.04 -17.02 13.44
C ASP A 65 7.79 -17.37 14.74
N LEU A 66 7.20 -17.09 15.91
CA LEU A 66 7.89 -17.33 17.19
C LEU A 66 7.78 -18.78 17.63
N PHE A 67 6.63 -19.42 17.38
CA PHE A 67 6.40 -20.82 17.72
C PHE A 67 5.47 -21.49 16.70
N LYS A 68 5.80 -22.72 16.32
CA LYS A 68 4.92 -23.66 15.62
C LYS A 68 4.72 -24.83 16.58
N PHE A 69 3.49 -25.26 16.77
CA PHE A 69 3.19 -26.45 17.54
C PHE A 69 2.06 -27.20 16.84
N ASP A 70 2.24 -28.50 16.69
CA ASP A 70 1.22 -29.36 16.13
C ASP A 70 0.22 -29.70 17.25
N VAL A 71 -1.07 -29.50 16.99
CA VAL A 71 -2.15 -29.83 17.93
C VAL A 71 -3.10 -30.78 17.22
N MET A 72 -3.17 -32.02 17.71
CA MET A 72 -4.20 -33.00 17.31
C MET A 72 -4.32 -33.13 15.78
N ASP A 73 -3.25 -33.60 15.11
CA ASP A 73 -3.14 -33.74 13.64
C ASP A 73 -3.39 -32.46 12.82
N GLY A 74 -3.63 -31.32 13.48
CA GLY A 74 -3.73 -30.00 12.91
C GLY A 74 -2.47 -29.18 13.15
N SER A 75 -2.20 -28.22 12.27
CA SER A 75 -1.10 -27.28 12.46
C SER A 75 -1.59 -26.01 13.17
N GLY A 76 -1.05 -25.77 14.36
CA GLY A 76 -1.17 -24.51 15.09
C GLY A 76 0.08 -23.67 14.89
N LYS A 77 -0.09 -22.38 14.59
CA LYS A 77 1.06 -21.45 14.51
C LYS A 77 0.77 -20.23 15.38
N ILE A 78 1.77 -19.75 16.11
CA ILE A 78 1.70 -18.44 16.77
C ILE A 78 2.57 -17.48 15.98
N ASN A 79 1.92 -16.55 15.30
CA ASN A 79 2.57 -15.54 14.49
C ASN A 79 2.49 -14.22 15.24
N ILE A 80 3.64 -13.60 15.45
CA ILE A 80 3.76 -12.31 16.10
C ILE A 80 4.50 -11.38 15.17
N TYR A 81 3.91 -10.22 14.87
CA TYR A 81 4.57 -9.23 14.04
C TYR A 81 4.19 -7.81 14.42
N ARG A 82 5.11 -6.88 14.16
CA ARG A 82 4.87 -5.44 14.27
C ARG A 82 4.95 -4.78 12.91
N LYS A 83 3.92 -4.00 12.58
CA LYS A 83 3.95 -3.06 11.45
C LYS A 83 3.98 -1.64 11.96
N VAL A 84 4.81 -0.80 11.34
CA VAL A 84 4.94 0.61 11.68
C VAL A 84 4.57 1.43 10.45
N TYR A 85 3.57 2.28 10.62
CA TYR A 85 3.09 3.20 9.60
C TYR A 85 3.57 4.59 9.96
N ASP A 86 4.21 5.28 9.03
CA ASP A 86 4.44 6.71 9.14
C ASP A 86 3.09 7.42 9.03
N ASN A 87 2.74 8.22 10.03
CA ASN A 87 1.50 8.98 9.98
C ASN A 87 1.59 10.15 9.01
N HIS A 88 2.79 10.49 8.53
CA HIS A 88 3.05 11.69 7.73
C HIS A 88 2.45 12.94 8.38
N ASP A 89 2.35 12.92 9.71
CA ASP A 89 1.85 14.02 10.49
C ASP A 89 3.00 14.96 10.85
N ILE A 90 2.63 16.14 11.33
CA ILE A 90 3.60 17.19 11.62
C ILE A 90 4.56 16.85 12.75
N ILE A 91 4.14 16.02 13.70
CA ILE A 91 4.95 15.60 14.84
C ILE A 91 5.86 14.41 14.49
N ASP A 92 5.86 13.99 13.22
CA ASP A 92 6.56 12.80 12.71
C ASP A 92 6.24 11.59 13.62
N SER A 93 4.97 11.41 13.98
CA SER A 93 4.54 10.24 14.75
C SER A 93 4.42 9.02 13.85
N TRP A 94 4.51 7.86 14.48
CA TRP A 94 4.27 6.59 13.83
C TRP A 94 3.10 5.87 14.49
N THR A 95 2.32 5.15 13.70
CA THR A 95 1.38 4.17 14.22
C THR A 95 2.06 2.81 14.23
N ALA A 96 2.32 2.29 15.43
CA ALA A 96 2.81 0.94 15.63
C ALA A 96 1.62 -0.01 15.85
N VAL A 97 1.59 -1.09 15.10
CA VAL A 97 0.55 -2.11 15.12
C VAL A 97 1.19 -3.44 15.49
N ASP A 98 0.91 -3.88 16.70
CA ASP A 98 1.29 -5.18 17.23
C ASP A 98 0.21 -6.19 16.89
N THR A 99 0.56 -7.26 16.20
CA THR A 99 -0.38 -8.34 15.85
C THR A 99 0.10 -9.65 16.45
N LEU A 100 -0.80 -10.30 17.19
CA LEU A 100 -0.70 -11.70 17.58
C LEU A 100 -1.76 -12.46 16.80
N ARG A 101 -1.38 -13.52 16.11
CA ARG A 101 -2.30 -14.38 15.36
C ARG A 101 -2.05 -15.84 15.73
N VAL A 102 -3.11 -16.54 16.06
CA VAL A 102 -3.10 -17.97 16.37
C VAL A 102 -4.06 -18.66 15.40
N PRO A 103 -3.67 -18.89 14.13
CA PRO A 103 -4.41 -19.76 13.24
C PRO A 103 -4.29 -21.22 13.67
N ILE A 104 -5.42 -21.90 13.68
CA ILE A 104 -5.55 -23.35 13.86
C ILE A 104 -6.31 -23.84 12.63
N SER A 105 -5.74 -24.76 11.88
CA SER A 105 -6.40 -25.35 10.70
C SER A 105 -6.34 -26.86 10.74
N PHE A 106 -7.51 -27.48 10.54
CA PHE A 106 -7.72 -28.92 10.43
C PHE A 106 -8.09 -29.23 8.98
N PRO A 107 -7.11 -29.59 8.13
CA PRO A 107 -7.40 -30.15 6.82
C PRO A 107 -7.86 -31.61 7.00
N VAL A 108 -9.08 -31.91 6.60
CA VAL A 108 -9.63 -33.27 6.51
C VAL A 108 -9.70 -33.61 5.03
N ALA A 109 -8.85 -34.52 4.57
CA ALA A 109 -9.01 -35.11 3.24
C ALA A 109 -10.31 -35.95 3.27
N LEU A 110 -11.28 -35.60 2.42
CA LEU A 110 -12.53 -36.36 2.32
C LEU A 110 -12.37 -37.59 1.43
N THR A 111 -11.38 -37.53 0.53
CA THR A 111 -11.00 -38.62 -0.36
C THR A 111 -9.50 -38.68 -0.44
N ASP A 112 -8.96 -39.89 -0.53
CA ASP A 112 -7.59 -40.06 -1.00
C ASP A 112 -7.44 -39.47 -2.42
N PRO A 113 -6.25 -38.99 -2.80
CA PRO A 113 -6.02 -38.51 -4.15
C PRO A 113 -6.33 -39.61 -5.16
N VAL A 114 -7.41 -39.46 -5.92
CA VAL A 114 -7.77 -40.42 -6.98
C VAL A 114 -7.03 -39.99 -8.24
N SER A 115 -6.17 -40.86 -8.78
CA SER A 115 -5.52 -40.62 -10.06
C SER A 115 -6.54 -40.71 -11.19
N VAL A 116 -6.75 -39.60 -11.91
CA VAL A 116 -7.61 -39.50 -13.09
C VAL A 116 -6.71 -39.19 -14.29
N GLY A 117 -6.21 -40.24 -14.95
CA GLY A 117 -5.18 -40.13 -15.99
C GLY A 117 -3.83 -39.68 -15.41
N SER A 118 -3.19 -38.68 -16.03
CA SER A 118 -1.96 -38.05 -15.52
C SER A 118 -2.20 -36.99 -14.44
N GLY A 119 -3.42 -36.93 -13.89
CA GLY A 119 -3.80 -35.97 -12.86
C GLY A 119 -4.30 -36.61 -11.59
N ASN A 120 -4.34 -35.82 -10.52
CA ASN A 120 -4.88 -36.18 -9.21
C ASN A 120 -6.14 -35.35 -8.94
N PHE A 121 -7.20 -36.04 -8.53
CA PHE A 121 -8.41 -35.44 -7.99
C PHE A 121 -8.40 -35.54 -6.47
N ASN A 122 -8.70 -34.46 -5.78
CA ASN A 122 -8.78 -34.42 -4.32
C ASN A 122 -9.99 -33.58 -3.88
N LEU A 123 -10.82 -34.16 -3.00
CA LEU A 123 -11.81 -33.44 -2.21
C LEU A 123 -11.26 -33.15 -0.82
N ASN A 124 -11.22 -31.88 -0.45
CA ASN A 124 -10.75 -31.43 0.85
C ASN A 124 -11.82 -30.65 1.62
N LEU A 125 -11.98 -30.99 2.89
CA LEU A 125 -12.70 -30.18 3.87
C LEU A 125 -11.66 -29.53 4.77
N SER A 126 -11.67 -28.21 4.91
CA SER A 126 -10.79 -27.51 5.84
C SER A 126 -11.62 -26.72 6.83
N VAL A 127 -11.44 -27.01 8.11
CA VAL A 127 -11.96 -26.19 9.20
C VAL A 127 -10.81 -25.35 9.74
N ALA A 128 -10.97 -24.03 9.71
CA ALA A 128 -9.99 -23.11 10.26
C ALA A 128 -10.63 -22.25 11.35
N LEU A 129 -9.97 -22.18 12.49
CA LEU A 129 -10.29 -21.27 13.58
C LEU A 129 -9.08 -20.35 13.77
N GLY A 130 -9.33 -19.09 14.08
CA GLY A 130 -8.26 -18.11 14.24
C GLY A 130 -8.58 -17.17 15.37
N VAL A 131 -7.62 -16.97 16.27
CA VAL A 131 -7.65 -15.84 17.19
C VAL A 131 -6.65 -14.82 16.71
N ARG A 132 -7.06 -13.55 16.65
CA ARG A 132 -6.17 -12.44 16.31
C ARG A 132 -6.34 -11.33 17.32
N ALA A 133 -5.27 -10.95 18.00
CA ALA A 133 -5.21 -9.75 18.83
C ALA A 133 -4.35 -8.68 18.15
N LEU A 134 -4.83 -7.45 18.19
CA LEU A 134 -4.24 -6.26 17.61
C LEU A 134 -4.11 -5.20 18.70
N ASN A 135 -2.94 -4.59 18.82
CA ASN A 135 -2.75 -3.40 19.61
C ASN A 135 -2.19 -2.30 18.70
N ILE A 136 -2.95 -1.22 18.56
CA ILE A 136 -2.61 -0.07 17.72
C ILE A 136 -2.33 1.10 18.65
N ARG A 137 -1.14 1.67 18.53
CA ARG A 137 -0.74 2.86 19.29
C ARG A 137 -0.02 3.86 18.41
N GLN A 138 -0.23 5.14 18.70
CA GLN A 138 0.57 6.21 18.16
C GLN A 138 1.79 6.41 19.06
N VAL A 139 2.98 6.46 18.47
CA VAL A 139 4.26 6.61 19.17
C VAL A 139 4.97 7.85 18.66
N LEU A 140 5.35 8.73 19.58
CA LEU A 140 6.20 9.87 19.30
C LEU A 140 7.68 9.48 19.39
N PRO A 141 8.57 10.15 18.64
CA PRO A 141 10.01 9.88 18.71
C PRO A 141 10.59 10.00 20.14
N LYS A 142 10.04 10.90 20.95
CA LYS A 142 10.53 11.21 22.32
C LYS A 142 10.08 10.20 23.39
N ASP A 143 8.87 9.64 23.26
CA ASP A 143 8.29 8.71 24.23
C ASP A 143 8.95 7.31 24.15
N PHE A 144 9.91 7.19 23.25
CA PHE A 144 10.70 6.01 22.99
C PHE A 144 11.77 5.72 24.05
N ARG A 145 12.16 6.69 24.88
CA ARG A 145 13.17 6.47 25.93
C ARG A 145 12.62 5.83 27.21
N LYS A 146 11.29 5.79 27.38
CA LYS A 146 10.61 5.28 28.58
C LYS A 146 10.34 3.77 28.52
N LEU A 147 11.27 2.99 27.95
CA LEU A 147 11.05 1.57 27.68
C LEU A 147 11.52 0.71 28.87
N PRO A 148 10.75 -0.30 29.28
CA PRO A 148 11.21 -1.31 30.22
C PRO A 148 12.36 -2.12 29.63
N ASN A 149 13.28 -2.56 30.48
CA ASN A 149 14.49 -3.27 30.07
C ASN A 149 14.14 -4.68 29.54
N LEU A 150 14.95 -5.20 28.62
CA LEU A 150 14.84 -6.54 28.04
C LEU A 150 14.82 -7.64 29.11
N GLU A 151 15.52 -7.40 30.23
CA GLU A 151 15.64 -8.31 31.36
C GLU A 151 14.35 -8.38 32.20
N GLU A 152 13.70 -7.23 32.44
CA GLU A 152 12.39 -7.17 33.12
C GLU A 152 11.34 -7.97 32.34
N LEU A 153 11.38 -7.88 31.01
CA LEU A 153 10.51 -8.60 30.10
C LEU A 153 10.76 -10.12 30.07
N LYS A 154 12.02 -10.54 30.08
CA LYS A 154 12.37 -11.97 30.19
C LYS A 154 11.87 -12.53 31.52
N LYS A 155 11.95 -11.75 32.61
CA LYS A 155 11.45 -12.13 33.93
C LYS A 155 9.93 -12.29 33.92
N GLU A 156 9.18 -11.34 33.34
CA GLU A 156 7.71 -11.43 33.23
C GLU A 156 7.24 -12.64 32.39
N VAL A 157 7.89 -12.93 31.27
CA VAL A 157 7.54 -14.10 30.44
C VAL A 157 7.84 -15.41 31.18
N LYS A 158 9.00 -15.51 31.83
CA LYS A 158 9.35 -16.67 32.66
C LYS A 158 8.37 -16.83 33.84
N GLU A 159 7.94 -15.74 34.47
CA GLU A 159 6.93 -15.75 35.53
C GLU A 159 5.54 -16.16 35.03
N LEU A 160 5.12 -15.74 33.83
CA LEU A 160 3.84 -16.17 33.25
C LEU A 160 3.85 -17.65 32.85
N ILE A 161 4.95 -18.14 32.29
CA ILE A 161 5.14 -19.55 31.97
C ILE A 161 5.19 -20.38 33.25
N SER A 162 5.88 -19.90 34.29
CA SER A 162 5.95 -20.59 35.59
C SER A 162 4.62 -20.55 36.33
N LEU A 163 3.84 -19.47 36.24
CA LEU A 163 2.48 -19.38 36.76
C LEU A 163 1.53 -20.36 36.05
N LYS A 164 1.66 -20.51 34.73
CA LYS A 164 0.86 -21.49 33.98
C LYS A 164 1.23 -22.92 34.39
N LYS A 165 2.52 -23.23 34.50
CA LYS A 165 3.00 -24.50 35.05
C LYS A 165 2.54 -24.72 36.50
N LYS A 166 2.51 -23.68 37.33
CA LYS A 166 1.97 -23.73 38.71
C LYS A 166 0.47 -23.94 38.76
N VAL A 167 -0.30 -23.42 37.81
CA VAL A 167 -1.76 -23.62 37.73
C VAL A 167 -2.11 -24.99 37.14
N GLU A 168 -1.33 -25.48 36.17
CA GLU A 168 -1.44 -26.84 35.64
C GLU A 168 -1.06 -27.86 36.72
N SER A 169 0.07 -27.68 37.41
CA SER A 169 0.45 -28.52 38.56
C SER A 169 -0.46 -28.35 39.78
N ALA A 170 -1.12 -27.21 40.00
CA ALA A 170 -2.13 -27.06 41.06
C ALA A 170 -3.49 -27.67 40.70
N LYS A 171 -3.76 -27.94 39.41
CA LYS A 171 -4.91 -28.74 38.98
C LYS A 171 -4.63 -30.24 39.03
N GLU A 172 -3.37 -30.64 38.85
CA GLU A 172 -2.93 -32.03 39.05
C GLU A 172 -2.74 -32.36 40.54
N LYS A 173 -2.26 -31.42 41.37
CA LYS A 173 -2.09 -31.58 42.83
C LYS A 173 -3.39 -31.40 43.64
N LYS A 174 -4.51 -31.90 43.13
CA LYS A 174 -5.62 -32.36 43.98
C LYS A 174 -5.64 -33.89 44.13
N GLU A 175 -4.66 -34.57 43.55
CA GLU A 175 -4.21 -35.88 43.99
C GLU A 175 -2.72 -35.76 44.36
N ASP A 176 -2.46 -36.18 45.59
CA ASP A 176 -1.19 -36.48 46.24
C ASP A 176 -0.23 -35.36 46.70
N ILE A 177 -0.13 -35.36 48.03
CA ILE A 177 0.79 -34.71 48.94
C ILE A 177 2.18 -35.35 48.79
N ALA A 178 3.22 -34.52 48.65
CA ALA A 178 4.47 -34.55 49.44
C ALA A 178 5.54 -33.63 48.80
N ASP A 179 6.35 -33.04 49.66
CA ASP A 179 7.31 -31.97 49.40
C ASP A 179 8.74 -32.48 49.75
N PRO A 180 9.84 -31.69 49.69
CA PRO A 180 10.80 -31.71 48.57
C PRO A 180 12.25 -32.03 49.02
N LYS A 181 13.20 -32.07 48.07
CA LYS A 181 14.63 -31.75 48.35
C LYS A 181 15.26 -30.95 47.19
N PRO A 182 16.11 -29.96 47.48
CA PRO A 182 16.84 -29.19 46.47
C PRO A 182 18.23 -29.80 46.24
N GLU A 183 18.69 -29.76 44.99
CA GLU A 183 20.11 -29.94 44.67
C GLU A 183 20.56 -28.87 43.67
N ASP A 184 21.71 -28.31 44.01
CA ASP A 184 22.46 -27.31 43.27
C ASP A 184 22.97 -27.87 41.94
N SER A 185 22.99 -27.04 40.90
CA SER A 185 24.04 -27.14 39.90
C SER A 185 24.27 -25.81 39.20
N ASP A 186 25.44 -25.27 39.53
CA ASP A 186 26.19 -24.25 38.83
C ASP A 186 26.36 -24.56 37.33
N GLY A 187 26.44 -23.52 36.50
CA GLY A 187 26.45 -23.68 35.05
C GLY A 187 26.27 -22.37 34.30
N SER A 188 27.15 -21.41 34.57
CA SER A 188 27.23 -20.12 33.88
C SER A 188 27.68 -20.29 32.42
N VAL A 189 26.74 -20.58 31.52
CA VAL A 189 26.98 -20.47 30.07
C VAL A 189 26.82 -19.01 29.65
N LYS A 190 27.95 -18.33 29.40
CA LYS A 190 27.99 -17.10 28.59
C LYS A 190 27.74 -17.47 27.12
N PRO A 191 26.76 -16.87 26.42
CA PRO A 191 26.80 -16.77 24.97
C PRO A 191 27.15 -15.33 24.59
N SER A 192 28.43 -15.08 24.35
CA SER A 192 28.88 -13.89 23.62
C SER A 192 28.56 -14.06 22.13
N LEU A 193 27.29 -13.91 21.75
CA LEU A 193 26.88 -13.58 20.39
C LEU A 193 27.06 -12.06 20.17
N ARG A 194 28.31 -11.61 20.16
CA ARG A 194 28.73 -10.26 19.74
C ARG A 194 29.29 -10.32 18.30
N GLY A 195 28.53 -10.92 17.40
CA GLY A 195 28.81 -10.91 15.97
C GLY A 195 27.51 -10.92 15.21
N GLY A 196 27.14 -9.78 14.61
CA GLY A 196 26.01 -9.72 13.69
C GLY A 196 25.12 -8.50 13.87
N ILE A 197 25.22 -7.60 12.89
CA ILE A 197 24.28 -6.52 12.59
C ILE A 197 24.34 -5.36 13.58
N ILE A 198 25.20 -4.38 13.27
CA ILE A 198 25.09 -3.02 13.81
C ILE A 198 23.76 -2.46 13.29
N TRP A 199 22.68 -2.69 14.03
CA TRP A 199 21.42 -2.01 13.83
C TRP A 199 21.73 -0.52 13.85
N ASN A 200 21.48 0.16 12.73
CA ASN A 200 21.68 1.61 12.65
C ASN A 200 20.67 2.28 13.58
N SER A 201 21.03 2.33 14.86
CA SER A 201 20.17 2.72 15.96
C SER A 201 19.75 4.17 15.82
N ARG A 202 20.35 4.96 14.92
CA ARG A 202 19.99 6.35 14.68
C ARG A 202 18.70 6.53 13.88
N ASN A 203 18.22 5.51 13.16
CA ASN A 203 16.97 5.62 12.40
C ASN A 203 15.73 5.45 13.31
N PRO A 204 14.89 6.50 13.49
CA PRO A 204 13.69 6.44 14.32
C PRO A 204 12.66 5.38 13.88
N GLN A 205 12.59 5.10 12.58
CA GLN A 205 11.69 4.10 12.01
C GLN A 205 12.12 2.68 12.39
N THR A 206 13.41 2.37 12.26
CA THR A 206 14.01 1.10 12.70
C THR A 206 13.78 0.90 14.20
N ARG A 207 13.99 1.96 14.99
CA ARG A 207 13.64 1.99 16.42
C ARG A 207 12.16 1.63 16.65
N ALA A 208 11.22 2.34 16.03
CA ALA A 208 9.78 2.08 16.15
C ALA A 208 9.39 0.62 15.84
N ARG A 209 10.08 -0.01 14.89
CA ARG A 209 9.87 -1.41 14.51
C ARG A 209 10.30 -2.40 15.60
N TYR A 210 11.48 -2.23 16.21
CA TYR A 210 12.08 -3.35 16.97
C TYR A 210 12.08 -3.22 18.50
N SER A 211 12.03 -2.01 19.07
CA SER A 211 12.27 -1.84 20.53
C SER A 211 11.28 -2.49 21.47
N LYS A 212 10.09 -2.83 20.98
CA LYS A 212 9.04 -3.51 21.76
C LYS A 212 8.62 -4.84 21.14
N LEU A 213 9.43 -5.44 20.27
CA LEU A 213 9.05 -6.71 19.64
C LEU A 213 8.91 -7.81 20.71
N LEU A 214 9.82 -7.84 21.68
CA LEU A 214 9.77 -8.78 22.81
C LEU A 214 8.65 -8.48 23.82
N ASN A 215 8.16 -7.24 23.88
CA ASN A 215 6.95 -6.94 24.64
C ASN A 215 5.76 -7.75 24.10
N LEU A 216 5.69 -8.13 22.81
CA LEU A 216 4.58 -8.97 22.32
C LEU A 216 4.51 -10.35 22.99
N LEU A 217 5.65 -10.93 23.36
CA LEU A 217 5.71 -12.23 24.05
C LEU A 217 5.20 -12.16 25.49
N SER A 218 5.49 -11.06 26.20
CA SER A 218 4.97 -10.79 27.56
C SER A 218 3.50 -10.35 27.61
N ASN A 219 2.94 -10.02 26.45
CA ASN A 219 1.73 -9.22 26.34
C ASN A 219 0.57 -9.96 25.65
N PRO A 220 0.26 -11.24 25.91
CA PRO A 220 -0.87 -11.85 25.24
C PRO A 220 -2.16 -11.06 25.44
N PHE A 221 -2.39 -10.43 26.61
CA PHE A 221 -3.68 -9.74 26.81
C PHE A 221 -3.63 -8.45 27.63
N LYS A 222 -2.91 -7.39 27.21
CA LYS A 222 -3.36 -6.00 27.53
C LYS A 222 -4.74 -5.65 26.95
N ILE A 223 -5.51 -6.65 26.50
CA ILE A 223 -6.92 -6.52 26.21
C ILE A 223 -7.61 -5.95 27.46
N PRO A 224 -8.34 -4.84 27.34
CA PRO A 224 -8.96 -4.17 28.46
C PRO A 224 -10.27 -4.86 28.87
N LEU A 225 -10.21 -6.17 29.16
CA LEU A 225 -11.36 -6.97 29.62
C LEU A 225 -11.79 -6.61 31.05
N THR A 226 -10.92 -5.95 31.81
CA THR A 226 -11.15 -5.56 33.20
C THR A 226 -10.89 -4.09 33.41
N GLU A 227 -11.51 -3.54 34.45
CA GLU A 227 -11.35 -2.14 34.86
C GLU A 227 -9.89 -1.76 35.11
N LYS A 228 -9.14 -2.60 35.83
CA LYS A 228 -7.71 -2.37 36.09
C LYS A 228 -6.92 -2.26 34.78
N ARG A 229 -7.26 -3.06 33.76
CA ARG A 229 -6.59 -3.03 32.45
C ARG A 229 -6.98 -1.81 31.62
N ILE A 230 -8.26 -1.44 31.54
CA ILE A 230 -8.67 -0.22 30.83
C ILE A 230 -8.10 1.04 31.51
N LYS A 231 -8.00 1.07 32.85
CA LYS A 231 -7.34 2.17 33.58
C LYS A 231 -5.86 2.29 33.24
N LYS A 232 -5.14 1.17 33.11
CA LYS A 232 -3.72 1.11 32.70
C LYS A 232 -3.49 1.40 31.21
N MET A 233 -4.49 1.25 30.36
CA MET A 233 -4.39 1.55 28.94
C MET A 233 -4.10 3.05 28.73
N PRO A 234 -3.10 3.43 27.92
CA PRO A 234 -2.85 4.83 27.55
C PRO A 234 -4.02 5.45 26.79
N VAL A 235 -4.18 6.77 26.91
CA VAL A 235 -5.15 7.54 26.11
C VAL A 235 -4.71 7.51 24.64
N GLY A 236 -5.66 7.25 23.73
CA GLY A 236 -5.42 7.11 22.29
C GLY A 236 -4.95 5.72 21.84
N GLU A 237 -4.66 4.80 22.77
CA GLU A 237 -4.37 3.40 22.41
C GLU A 237 -5.68 2.69 21.98
N ILE A 238 -5.56 1.75 21.04
CA ILE A 238 -6.64 0.87 20.62
C ILE A 238 -6.22 -0.58 20.81
N SER A 239 -7.08 -1.34 21.46
CA SER A 239 -6.96 -2.80 21.56
C SER A 239 -8.11 -3.43 20.80
N SER A 240 -7.81 -4.35 19.89
CA SER A 240 -8.81 -5.06 19.11
C SER A 240 -8.52 -6.54 19.11
N TYR A 241 -9.53 -7.37 19.33
CA TYR A 241 -9.41 -8.82 19.31
C TYR A 241 -10.51 -9.40 18.45
N THR A 242 -10.12 -10.36 17.62
CA THR A 242 -10.95 -11.01 16.60
C THR A 242 -10.91 -12.51 16.84
N LEU A 243 -12.09 -13.12 16.84
CA LEU A 243 -12.28 -14.54 16.67
C LEU A 243 -12.79 -14.78 15.25
N ASP A 244 -11.97 -15.42 14.44
CA ASP A 244 -12.27 -15.83 13.07
C ASP A 244 -12.57 -17.33 13.05
N GLY A 245 -13.54 -17.74 12.24
CA GLY A 245 -13.81 -19.14 11.96
C GLY A 245 -14.21 -19.31 10.50
N SER A 246 -13.75 -20.37 9.84
CA SER A 246 -14.16 -20.70 8.49
C SER A 246 -14.20 -22.19 8.25
N ILE A 247 -15.19 -22.61 7.47
CA ILE A 247 -15.29 -23.96 6.92
C ILE A 247 -15.16 -23.81 5.41
N GLN A 248 -14.26 -24.57 4.81
CA GLN A 248 -13.98 -24.55 3.37
C GLN A 248 -14.13 -25.96 2.81
N LEU A 249 -14.90 -26.11 1.75
CA LEU A 249 -15.01 -27.35 0.99
C LEU A 249 -14.45 -27.09 -0.40
N GLY A 250 -13.36 -27.77 -0.74
CA GLY A 250 -12.70 -27.64 -2.02
C GLY A 250 -12.67 -28.96 -2.80
N ALA A 251 -12.75 -28.82 -4.11
CA ALA A 251 -12.46 -29.86 -5.06
C ALA A 251 -11.33 -29.36 -5.97
N ASN A 252 -10.23 -30.11 -6.04
CA ASN A 252 -9.09 -29.77 -6.87
C ASN A 252 -8.82 -30.91 -7.85
N VAL A 253 -8.72 -30.58 -9.13
CA VAL A 253 -8.21 -31.46 -10.18
C VAL A 253 -6.88 -30.89 -10.64
N GLY A 254 -5.79 -31.62 -10.49
CA GLY A 254 -4.46 -31.19 -10.95
C GLY A 254 -3.87 -32.19 -11.91
N TRP A 255 -3.45 -31.76 -13.09
CA TRP A 255 -2.69 -32.59 -14.03
C TRP A 255 -1.21 -32.31 -13.85
N SER A 256 -0.41 -33.34 -13.57
CA SER A 256 1.05 -33.24 -13.71
C SER A 256 1.38 -33.41 -15.18
N ALA A 257 1.80 -32.32 -15.83
CA ALA A 257 2.40 -32.44 -17.15
C ALA A 257 3.88 -32.82 -16.94
N THR A 258 4.26 -33.99 -17.43
CA THR A 258 5.66 -34.40 -17.48
C THR A 258 6.43 -33.48 -18.45
N SER A 259 7.48 -32.87 -17.91
CA SER A 259 8.52 -32.04 -18.58
C SER A 259 8.04 -31.12 -19.72
N PHE A 260 7.54 -29.93 -19.38
CA PHE A 260 7.56 -28.81 -20.33
C PHE A 260 8.92 -28.09 -20.19
N ILE A 261 9.84 -28.28 -21.14
CA ILE A 261 11.12 -27.54 -21.26
C ILE A 261 12.00 -27.64 -19.98
N GLY A 262 12.45 -28.85 -19.61
CA GLY A 262 13.46 -29.02 -18.54
C GLY A 262 13.02 -28.64 -17.11
N LEU A 263 11.72 -28.44 -16.87
CA LEU A 263 11.14 -28.26 -15.54
C LEU A 263 10.46 -29.57 -15.13
N ASP A 264 11.09 -30.34 -14.26
CA ASP A 264 10.73 -31.75 -14.03
C ASP A 264 9.37 -31.99 -13.36
N THR A 265 8.65 -30.97 -12.88
CA THR A 265 7.30 -31.14 -12.33
C THR A 265 6.44 -29.88 -12.42
N ALA A 266 5.78 -29.65 -13.56
CA ALA A 266 4.75 -28.61 -13.68
C ALA A 266 3.36 -29.21 -13.49
N SER A 267 2.69 -28.89 -12.38
CA SER A 267 1.29 -29.31 -12.13
C SER A 267 0.31 -28.19 -12.43
N VAL A 268 -0.51 -28.35 -13.48
CA VAL A 268 -1.58 -27.40 -13.80
C VAL A 268 -2.85 -27.84 -13.06
N GLY A 269 -3.31 -27.02 -12.12
CA GLY A 269 -4.50 -27.31 -11.32
C GLY A 269 -5.69 -26.42 -11.61
N VAL A 270 -6.90 -27.00 -11.59
CA VAL A 270 -8.17 -26.29 -11.45
C VAL A 270 -8.73 -26.62 -10.07
N GLY A 271 -8.85 -25.60 -9.23
CA GLY A 271 -9.43 -25.70 -7.90
C GLY A 271 -10.73 -24.91 -7.83
N VAL A 272 -11.77 -25.52 -7.28
CA VAL A 272 -13.00 -24.84 -6.90
C VAL A 272 -13.16 -25.00 -5.39
N THR A 273 -13.15 -23.89 -4.67
CA THR A 273 -13.31 -23.85 -3.22
C THR A 273 -14.54 -23.05 -2.86
N THR A 274 -15.48 -23.68 -2.16
CA THR A 274 -16.58 -22.99 -1.50
C THR A 274 -16.20 -22.75 -0.05
N TYR A 275 -16.60 -21.62 0.52
CA TYR A 275 -16.31 -21.32 1.92
C TYR A 275 -17.46 -20.62 2.60
N LEU A 276 -17.59 -20.90 3.89
CA LEU A 276 -18.36 -20.14 4.86
C LEU A 276 -17.39 -19.63 5.92
N SER A 277 -17.33 -18.32 6.12
CA SER A 277 -16.48 -17.72 7.14
C SER A 277 -17.27 -16.76 8.02
N GLY A 278 -16.94 -16.73 9.30
CA GLY A 278 -17.42 -15.78 10.28
C GLY A 278 -16.23 -15.08 10.94
N SER A 279 -16.41 -13.81 11.27
CA SER A 279 -15.49 -13.08 12.14
C SER A 279 -16.29 -12.30 13.18
N PHE A 280 -15.88 -12.43 14.43
CA PHE A 280 -16.38 -11.67 15.56
C PHE A 280 -15.24 -10.82 16.11
N GLN A 281 -15.37 -9.51 16.03
CA GLN A 281 -14.33 -8.57 16.44
C GLN A 281 -14.88 -7.60 17.48
N VAL A 282 -14.09 -7.35 18.52
CA VAL A 282 -14.35 -6.27 19.47
C VAL A 282 -13.12 -5.36 19.49
N SER A 283 -13.36 -4.05 19.40
CA SER A 283 -12.32 -3.03 19.39
C SER A 283 -12.63 -1.98 20.43
N VAL A 284 -11.64 -1.65 21.26
CA VAL A 284 -11.73 -0.67 22.34
C VAL A 284 -10.72 0.43 22.07
N LEU A 285 -11.19 1.68 22.02
CA LEU A 285 -10.39 2.90 22.00
C LEU A 285 -10.56 3.61 23.34
N LYS A 286 -9.45 3.93 24.01
CA LYS A 286 -9.50 4.79 25.20
C LYS A 286 -9.39 6.26 24.80
N GLU A 287 -10.49 6.99 24.86
CA GLU A 287 -10.52 8.40 24.44
C GLU A 287 -9.94 9.34 25.49
N SER A 288 -10.20 9.06 26.76
CA SER A 288 -9.69 9.84 27.89
C SER A 288 -9.56 8.95 29.13
N LYS A 289 -9.28 9.54 30.29
CA LYS A 289 -9.36 8.80 31.57
C LYS A 289 -10.79 8.37 31.90
N ARG A 290 -11.77 9.20 31.51
CA ARG A 290 -13.20 9.03 31.77
C ARG A 290 -13.91 8.22 30.69
N TYR A 291 -13.56 8.39 29.41
CA TYR A 291 -14.33 7.79 28.32
C TYR A 291 -13.57 6.70 27.56
N ALA A 292 -14.30 5.64 27.22
CA ALA A 292 -13.87 4.61 26.28
C ALA A 292 -14.92 4.37 25.19
N LYS A 293 -14.48 4.19 23.95
CA LYS A 293 -15.32 3.73 22.84
C LYS A 293 -15.11 2.25 22.63
N LEU A 294 -16.19 1.50 22.50
CA LEU A 294 -16.14 0.09 22.15
C LEU A 294 -17.03 -0.17 20.94
N LYS A 295 -16.45 -0.87 19.95
CA LYS A 295 -17.11 -1.33 18.74
C LYS A 295 -17.15 -2.85 18.73
N VAL A 296 -18.29 -3.41 18.36
CA VAL A 296 -18.44 -4.82 18.02
C VAL A 296 -18.76 -4.93 16.55
N THR A 297 -18.00 -5.75 15.84
CA THR A 297 -18.19 -6.09 14.43
C THR A 297 -18.42 -7.59 14.30
N ARG A 298 -19.57 -7.96 13.74
CA ARG A 298 -19.87 -9.34 13.33
C ARG A 298 -19.93 -9.39 11.83
N ARG A 299 -19.18 -10.29 11.20
CA ARG A 299 -19.22 -10.48 9.76
C ARG A 299 -19.38 -11.95 9.46
N ARG A 300 -20.29 -12.26 8.53
CA ARG A 300 -20.46 -13.59 7.95
C ARG A 300 -20.30 -13.44 6.45
N SER A 301 -19.41 -14.22 5.85
CA SER A 301 -19.23 -14.30 4.42
C SER A 301 -19.38 -15.73 3.95
N HIS A 302 -19.90 -15.89 2.74
CA HIS A 302 -19.79 -17.13 2.01
C HIS A 302 -19.41 -16.82 0.58
N GLY A 303 -18.65 -17.70 -0.04
CA GLY A 303 -18.17 -17.46 -1.38
C GLY A 303 -17.71 -18.70 -2.09
N VAL A 304 -17.42 -18.50 -3.36
CA VAL A 304 -16.85 -19.50 -4.25
C VAL A 304 -15.60 -18.89 -4.87
N SER A 305 -14.48 -19.58 -4.73
CA SER A 305 -13.20 -19.25 -5.34
C SER A 305 -12.85 -20.32 -6.36
N THR A 306 -12.60 -19.91 -7.59
CA THR A 306 -12.07 -20.78 -8.66
C THR A 306 -10.66 -20.33 -8.97
N THR A 307 -9.70 -21.22 -8.84
CA THR A 307 -8.29 -20.99 -9.18
C THR A 307 -7.91 -21.87 -10.35
N LEU A 308 -7.39 -21.28 -11.41
CA LEU A 308 -6.87 -21.98 -12.58
C LEU A 308 -5.36 -21.77 -12.67
N GLY A 309 -4.63 -22.85 -12.91
CA GLY A 309 -3.22 -22.83 -13.23
C GLY A 309 -2.29 -22.57 -12.06
N SER A 310 -2.63 -22.93 -10.81
CA SER A 310 -1.67 -22.81 -9.70
C SER A 310 -0.54 -23.85 -9.81
N VAL A 311 0.27 -23.73 -10.86
CA VAL A 311 1.56 -24.41 -10.97
C VAL A 311 2.47 -23.69 -10.00
N SER A 312 2.89 -24.36 -8.93
CA SER A 312 4.00 -23.87 -8.11
C SER A 312 5.14 -24.86 -8.27
N VAL A 313 6.08 -24.56 -9.15
CA VAL A 313 7.35 -25.32 -9.17
C VAL A 313 8.19 -24.75 -8.04
N ARG A 314 8.44 -25.56 -7.02
CA ARG A 314 9.42 -25.24 -5.98
C ARG A 314 10.79 -25.49 -6.58
N HIS A 315 11.48 -24.43 -6.96
CA HIS A 315 12.86 -24.50 -7.42
C HIS A 315 13.76 -23.97 -6.30
N GLU A 316 14.66 -24.82 -5.81
CA GLU A 316 15.72 -24.40 -4.90
C GLU A 316 16.73 -23.57 -5.71
N VAL A 317 16.76 -22.27 -5.50
CA VAL A 317 17.63 -21.36 -6.29
C VAL A 317 18.96 -21.14 -5.60
N PHE A 318 18.98 -21.28 -4.28
CA PHE A 318 20.21 -21.28 -3.51
C PHE A 318 20.01 -22.24 -2.34
N GLU A 319 20.86 -23.25 -2.25
CA GLU A 319 20.77 -24.34 -1.25
C GLU A 319 21.10 -23.85 0.18
N GLY A 320 21.46 -22.56 0.31
CA GLY A 320 21.94 -21.98 1.56
C GLY A 320 23.37 -22.42 1.87
N PHE A 321 23.88 -21.97 3.00
CA PHE A 321 25.12 -22.46 3.58
C PHE A 321 24.86 -23.00 4.98
N LEU A 322 25.55 -24.07 5.34
CA LEU A 322 25.41 -24.73 6.64
C LEU A 322 26.16 -23.92 7.71
N VAL A 323 25.45 -23.52 8.77
CA VAL A 323 26.03 -22.95 9.98
C VAL A 323 25.48 -23.73 11.17
N LEU A 324 26.36 -24.43 11.90
CA LEU A 324 26.01 -25.24 13.07
C LEU A 324 24.93 -26.32 12.77
N GLY A 325 25.01 -26.99 11.63
CA GLY A 325 24.04 -28.03 11.24
C GLY A 325 22.70 -27.48 10.72
N HIS A 326 22.50 -26.16 10.72
CA HIS A 326 21.32 -25.53 10.14
C HIS A 326 21.67 -24.90 8.79
N ARG A 327 20.88 -25.18 7.73
CA ARG A 327 20.98 -24.47 6.46
C ARG A 327 20.44 -23.04 6.64
N ILE A 328 21.33 -22.06 6.59
CA ILE A 328 20.99 -20.64 6.60
C ILE A 328 20.99 -20.15 5.15
N GLY A 329 19.92 -19.45 4.76
CA GLY A 329 19.79 -18.90 3.42
C GLY A 329 19.30 -19.88 2.36
N ASP A 330 18.63 -20.98 2.71
CA ASP A 330 17.88 -21.79 1.74
C ASP A 330 16.80 -20.90 1.08
N PHE A 331 17.03 -20.51 -0.19
CA PHE A 331 16.12 -19.70 -0.98
C PHE A 331 15.36 -20.58 -1.96
N ARG A 332 14.16 -20.99 -1.55
CA ARG A 332 13.21 -21.67 -2.43
C ARG A 332 12.36 -20.66 -3.18
N ALA A 333 12.46 -20.67 -4.51
CA ALA A 333 11.62 -19.89 -5.39
C ALA A 333 10.40 -20.70 -5.81
N ASN A 334 9.20 -20.15 -5.61
CA ASN A 334 8.00 -20.67 -6.25
C ASN A 334 7.85 -20.02 -7.62
N LEU A 335 8.04 -20.79 -8.69
CA LEU A 335 7.71 -20.38 -10.06
C LEU A 335 6.21 -20.60 -10.27
N VAL A 336 5.53 -19.53 -10.65
CA VAL A 336 4.08 -19.54 -10.93
C VAL A 336 3.88 -19.04 -12.36
N PRO A 337 4.00 -19.90 -13.39
CA PRO A 337 3.95 -19.48 -14.79
C PRO A 337 2.68 -18.68 -15.14
N PHE A 338 1.56 -19.01 -14.52
CA PHE A 338 0.37 -18.19 -14.48
C PHE A 338 -0.45 -18.61 -13.26
N SER A 339 -1.41 -17.81 -12.82
CA SER A 339 -2.36 -18.16 -11.78
C SER A 339 -3.54 -17.23 -11.93
N LEU A 340 -4.71 -17.78 -12.24
CA LEU A 340 -5.95 -17.04 -12.41
C LEU A 340 -6.87 -17.37 -11.25
N GLY A 341 -7.21 -16.38 -10.42
CA GLY A 341 -8.18 -16.52 -9.35
C GLY A 341 -9.46 -15.76 -9.68
N PHE A 342 -10.60 -16.40 -9.56
CA PHE A 342 -11.92 -15.78 -9.59
C PHE A 342 -12.58 -16.06 -8.26
N ASN A 343 -12.97 -15.02 -7.53
CA ASN A 343 -13.66 -15.20 -6.24
C ASN A 343 -14.93 -14.36 -6.22
N THR A 344 -16.03 -15.00 -5.88
CA THR A 344 -17.32 -14.35 -5.63
C THR A 344 -17.65 -14.54 -4.16
N ASN A 345 -17.94 -13.44 -3.47
CA ASN A 345 -18.17 -13.43 -2.03
C ASN A 345 -19.41 -12.59 -1.71
N VAL A 346 -20.28 -13.12 -0.87
CA VAL A 346 -21.42 -12.41 -0.30
C VAL A 346 -21.20 -12.33 1.21
N ALA A 347 -21.05 -11.10 1.71
CA ALA A 347 -20.87 -10.81 3.12
C ALA A 347 -22.09 -10.09 3.70
N LYS A 348 -22.45 -10.45 4.92
CA LYS A 348 -23.30 -9.64 5.81
C LYS A 348 -22.42 -9.19 6.97
N SER A 349 -22.47 -7.92 7.31
CA SER A 349 -21.83 -7.38 8.50
C SER A 349 -22.80 -6.58 9.35
N PHE A 350 -22.62 -6.68 10.65
CA PHE A 350 -23.30 -5.90 11.66
C PHE A 350 -22.22 -5.23 12.49
N ASP A 351 -22.29 -3.92 12.59
CA ASP A 351 -21.40 -3.12 13.42
C ASP A 351 -22.23 -2.29 14.38
N VAL A 352 -21.76 -2.19 15.61
CA VAL A 352 -22.35 -1.29 16.61
C VAL A 352 -21.23 -0.71 17.46
N ALA A 353 -21.31 0.59 17.74
CA ALA A 353 -20.37 1.25 18.62
C ALA A 353 -21.09 2.04 19.71
N TYR A 354 -20.54 1.95 20.92
CA TYR A 354 -21.00 2.69 22.10
C TYR A 354 -19.81 3.44 22.71
N ARG A 355 -20.11 4.56 23.36
CA ARG A 355 -19.22 5.27 24.27
C ARG A 355 -19.64 4.97 25.70
N TYR A 356 -18.67 4.73 26.57
CA TYR A 356 -18.89 4.42 27.97
C TYR A 356 -18.22 5.48 28.82
N ASP A 357 -18.95 5.99 29.81
CA ASP A 357 -18.39 6.71 30.94
C ASP A 357 -17.87 5.68 31.97
N LEU A 358 -16.56 5.68 32.18
CA LEU A 358 -15.87 4.76 33.09
C LEU A 358 -15.94 5.23 34.55
N GLU A 359 -16.39 6.46 34.80
CA GLU A 359 -16.63 7.00 36.15
C GLU A 359 -18.05 6.65 36.65
N ASP A 360 -19.02 6.51 35.74
CA ASP A 360 -20.36 6.00 36.07
C ASP A 360 -20.32 4.48 36.35
N PRO A 361 -20.81 4.00 37.52
CA PRO A 361 -20.90 2.57 37.82
C PRO A 361 -21.66 1.76 36.77
N ASN A 362 -22.74 2.31 36.19
CA ASN A 362 -23.54 1.65 35.16
C ASN A 362 -22.77 1.58 33.84
N GLY A 363 -22.12 2.68 33.44
CA GLY A 363 -21.25 2.74 32.27
C GLY A 363 -20.09 1.74 32.36
N LEU A 364 -19.43 1.67 33.51
CA LEU A 364 -18.35 0.72 33.77
C LEU A 364 -18.83 -0.74 33.79
N LYS A 365 -20.01 -1.02 34.37
CA LYS A 365 -20.62 -2.35 34.38
C LYS A 365 -20.99 -2.80 32.97
N ALA A 366 -21.60 -1.94 32.16
CA ALA A 366 -21.91 -2.22 30.77
C ALA A 366 -20.63 -2.43 29.95
N TYR A 367 -19.62 -1.60 30.15
CA TYR A 367 -18.31 -1.75 29.51
C TYR A 367 -17.69 -3.12 29.78
N LYS A 368 -17.66 -3.56 31.05
CA LYS A 368 -17.13 -4.87 31.45
C LYS A 368 -17.82 -6.02 30.70
N ARG A 369 -19.14 -5.94 30.48
CA ARG A 369 -19.88 -6.98 29.71
C ARG A 369 -19.68 -6.84 28.20
N ALA A 370 -19.66 -5.62 27.69
CA ALA A 370 -19.44 -5.32 26.27
C ALA A 370 -18.03 -5.73 25.79
N ALA A 371 -17.03 -5.65 26.67
CA ALA A 371 -15.68 -6.16 26.44
C ALA A 371 -15.61 -7.70 26.32
N PHE A 372 -16.71 -8.43 26.56
CA PHE A 372 -16.85 -9.84 26.20
C PHE A 372 -17.85 -10.06 25.05
N GLY A 373 -18.25 -8.98 24.36
CA GLY A 373 -19.23 -9.04 23.28
C GLY A 373 -20.69 -9.08 23.72
N ARG A 374 -20.98 -8.92 25.02
CA ARG A 374 -22.35 -8.95 25.57
C ARG A 374 -22.90 -7.53 25.66
N LEU A 375 -23.74 -7.16 24.69
CA LEU A 375 -24.22 -5.78 24.49
C LEU A 375 -25.59 -5.46 25.11
N LYS A 376 -26.25 -6.43 25.76
CA LYS A 376 -27.59 -6.24 26.34
C LYS A 376 -27.65 -5.02 27.29
N LEU A 377 -26.74 -4.96 28.26
CA LEU A 377 -26.66 -3.82 29.20
C LEU A 377 -26.31 -2.50 28.51
N SER A 378 -25.47 -2.54 27.46
CA SER A 378 -25.13 -1.33 26.70
C SER A 378 -26.34 -0.74 26.01
N GLU A 379 -27.22 -1.59 25.46
CA GLU A 379 -28.47 -1.15 24.84
C GLU A 379 -29.43 -0.59 25.89
N GLU A 380 -29.70 -1.32 26.97
CA GLU A 380 -30.59 -0.90 28.07
C GLU A 380 -30.14 0.45 28.67
N TYR A 381 -28.86 0.59 29.02
CA TYR A 381 -28.34 1.83 29.62
C TYR A 381 -28.22 2.98 28.63
N SER A 382 -28.06 2.71 27.32
CA SER A 382 -28.10 3.76 26.31
C SER A 382 -29.49 4.37 26.14
N GLN A 383 -30.55 3.56 26.26
CA GLN A 383 -31.94 4.02 26.22
C GLN A 383 -32.28 4.82 27.49
N ALA A 384 -31.81 4.37 28.65
CA ALA A 384 -31.96 5.07 29.93
C ALA A 384 -31.04 6.30 30.09
N ARG A 385 -30.11 6.55 29.14
CA ARG A 385 -29.08 7.61 29.20
C ARG A 385 -28.21 7.56 30.46
N SER A 386 -27.88 6.37 30.96
CA SER A 386 -27.04 6.18 32.16
C SER A 386 -25.65 5.67 31.79
N GLY A 387 -24.68 6.57 31.67
CA GLY A 387 -23.26 6.24 31.50
C GLY A 387 -22.87 5.55 30.19
N VAL A 388 -23.81 5.35 29.27
CA VAL A 388 -23.60 4.73 27.96
C VAL A 388 -24.28 5.55 26.88
N GLU A 389 -23.56 5.86 25.81
CA GLU A 389 -24.05 6.57 24.62
C GLU A 389 -23.91 5.64 23.41
N LYS A 390 -25.02 5.38 22.71
CA LYS A 390 -25.01 4.61 21.47
C LYS A 390 -24.62 5.53 20.31
N ILE A 391 -23.46 5.27 19.72
CA ILE A 391 -22.88 6.16 18.69
C ILE A 391 -23.46 5.82 17.32
N ILE A 392 -23.44 4.54 16.95
CA ILE A 392 -23.79 4.11 15.59
C ILE A 392 -24.18 2.63 15.56
N VAL A 393 -25.14 2.30 14.70
CA VAL A 393 -25.45 0.94 14.26
C VAL A 393 -25.33 0.88 12.74
N ARG A 394 -24.71 -0.17 12.22
CA ARG A 394 -24.62 -0.43 10.78
C ARG A 394 -24.98 -1.87 10.47
N HIS A 395 -26.00 -2.06 9.65
CA HIS A 395 -26.30 -3.34 9.00
C HIS A 395 -25.88 -3.24 7.54
N GLN A 396 -24.94 -4.08 7.10
CA GLN A 396 -24.40 -4.02 5.74
C GLN A 396 -24.46 -5.39 5.06
N ARG A 397 -24.84 -5.40 3.79
CA ARG A 397 -24.73 -6.55 2.88
C ARG A 397 -23.83 -6.16 1.72
N GLU A 398 -22.71 -6.86 1.56
CA GLU A 398 -21.74 -6.66 0.48
C GLU A 398 -21.74 -7.87 -0.45
N VAL A 399 -21.74 -7.62 -1.76
CA VAL A 399 -21.42 -8.62 -2.79
C VAL A 399 -20.15 -8.15 -3.47
N SER A 400 -19.12 -8.99 -3.47
CA SER A 400 -17.86 -8.70 -4.14
C SER A 400 -17.45 -9.79 -5.11
N HIS A 401 -16.98 -9.40 -6.28
CA HIS A 401 -16.26 -10.28 -7.20
C HIS A 401 -14.83 -9.78 -7.30
N SER A 402 -13.87 -10.69 -7.24
CA SER A 402 -12.47 -10.38 -7.49
C SER A 402 -11.92 -11.31 -8.54
N ARG A 403 -11.06 -10.76 -9.40
CA ARG A 403 -10.26 -11.47 -10.37
C ARG A 403 -8.80 -11.14 -10.08
N SER A 404 -8.01 -12.14 -9.77
CA SER A 404 -6.56 -12.01 -9.69
C SER A 404 -5.93 -12.76 -10.86
N TYR A 405 -4.85 -12.20 -11.37
CA TYR A 405 -3.92 -12.87 -12.25
C TYR A 405 -2.53 -12.65 -11.68
N LYS A 406 -1.74 -13.70 -11.53
CA LYS A 406 -0.36 -13.61 -11.06
C LYS A 406 0.51 -14.48 -11.96
N MET A 407 1.64 -13.94 -12.37
CA MET A 407 2.68 -14.65 -13.11
C MET A 407 4.02 -14.36 -12.44
N LYS A 408 4.74 -15.41 -12.12
CA LYS A 408 6.08 -15.40 -11.52
C LYS A 408 6.94 -16.38 -12.30
N LEU A 409 7.59 -15.88 -13.36
CA LEU A 409 8.37 -16.70 -14.31
C LEU A 409 9.75 -17.08 -13.76
N SER A 410 10.23 -16.37 -12.74
CA SER A 410 11.51 -16.63 -12.07
C SER A 410 11.51 -15.96 -10.70
N ILE A 411 12.60 -16.07 -9.92
CA ILE A 411 12.80 -15.08 -8.85
C ILE A 411 12.77 -13.67 -9.47
N LEU A 412 13.36 -13.50 -10.67
CA LEU A 412 13.64 -12.22 -11.30
C LEU A 412 12.40 -11.43 -11.73
N TYR A 413 11.25 -12.07 -11.88
CA TYR A 413 10.09 -11.46 -12.51
C TYR A 413 8.78 -11.91 -11.84
N GLU A 414 8.07 -10.97 -11.22
CA GLU A 414 6.70 -11.14 -10.78
C GLU A 414 5.81 -10.05 -11.40
N ARG A 415 4.66 -10.45 -11.93
CA ARG A 415 3.63 -9.54 -12.39
C ARG A 415 2.28 -10.00 -11.87
N ALA A 416 1.50 -9.05 -11.35
CA ALA A 416 0.22 -9.32 -10.75
C ALA A 416 -0.82 -8.29 -11.18
N HIS A 417 -2.00 -8.77 -11.57
CA HIS A 417 -3.18 -7.95 -11.81
C HIS A 417 -4.25 -8.35 -10.82
N TYR A 418 -4.94 -7.35 -10.31
CA TYR A 418 -6.04 -7.56 -9.41
C TYR A 418 -7.17 -6.61 -9.79
N SER A 419 -8.36 -7.18 -9.95
CA SER A 419 -9.60 -6.44 -10.10
C SER A 419 -10.52 -6.89 -9.00
N ARG A 420 -11.13 -5.96 -8.27
CA ARG A 420 -12.20 -6.24 -7.33
C ARG A 420 -13.32 -5.25 -7.55
N ASP A 421 -14.51 -5.76 -7.80
CA ASP A 421 -15.75 -5.02 -7.72
C ASP A 421 -16.50 -5.43 -6.47
N SER A 422 -16.87 -4.48 -5.62
CA SER A 422 -17.78 -4.72 -4.50
C SER A 422 -18.93 -3.72 -4.50
N VAL A 423 -20.12 -4.21 -4.18
CA VAL A 423 -21.32 -3.41 -4.01
C VAL A 423 -21.89 -3.73 -2.65
N ALA A 424 -22.03 -2.72 -1.81
CA ALA A 424 -22.58 -2.83 -0.47
C ALA A 424 -23.85 -1.98 -0.35
N ALA A 425 -24.87 -2.53 0.27
CA ALA A 425 -26.01 -1.79 0.80
C ALA A 425 -25.89 -1.78 2.31
N ALA A 426 -25.97 -0.62 2.93
CA ALA A 426 -25.89 -0.44 4.37
C ALA A 426 -27.06 0.39 4.87
N VAL A 427 -27.61 0.01 6.02
CA VAL A 427 -28.49 0.86 6.83
C VAL A 427 -27.64 1.33 8.01
N ILE A 428 -27.47 2.64 8.14
CA ILE A 428 -26.70 3.26 9.20
C ILE A 428 -27.62 4.10 10.07
N THR A 429 -27.77 3.73 11.34
CA THR A 429 -28.43 4.56 12.35
C THR A 429 -27.38 5.45 12.99
N LEU A 430 -27.43 6.76 12.75
CA LEU A 430 -26.53 7.77 13.31
C LEU A 430 -27.39 8.89 13.89
N ASP A 431 -27.10 9.33 15.12
CA ASP A 431 -27.84 10.41 15.80
C ASP A 431 -29.37 10.16 15.89
N GLY A 432 -29.79 8.89 15.84
CA GLY A 432 -31.20 8.48 15.86
C GLY A 432 -31.88 8.41 14.49
N GLU A 433 -31.20 8.83 13.41
CA GLU A 433 -31.72 8.77 12.04
C GLU A 433 -31.14 7.56 11.28
N ASP A 434 -31.99 6.86 10.54
CA ASP A 434 -31.59 5.74 9.68
C ASP A 434 -31.25 6.24 8.28
N HIS A 435 -30.04 5.97 7.79
CA HIS A 435 -29.61 6.31 6.44
C HIS A 435 -29.39 5.05 5.59
N HIS A 436 -29.99 5.03 4.39
CA HIS A 436 -29.82 3.94 3.43
C HIS A 436 -28.69 4.25 2.45
N LEU A 437 -27.51 3.69 2.70
CA LEU A 437 -26.32 3.93 1.91
C LEU A 437 -26.02 2.80 0.93
N PHE A 438 -25.83 3.14 -0.33
CA PHE A 438 -25.38 2.24 -1.38
C PHE A 438 -23.96 2.61 -1.80
N ARG A 439 -23.02 1.69 -1.56
CA ARG A 439 -21.61 1.86 -1.84
C ARG A 439 -21.17 0.92 -2.94
N ALA A 440 -20.38 1.42 -3.87
CA ALA A 440 -19.80 0.65 -4.96
C ALA A 440 -18.29 0.96 -5.01
N ILE A 441 -17.45 -0.06 -4.94
CA ILE A 441 -16.00 0.06 -5.04
C ILE A 441 -15.54 -0.81 -6.20
N THR A 442 -14.79 -0.21 -7.13
CA THR A 442 -14.05 -0.97 -8.13
C THR A 442 -12.57 -0.65 -7.99
N ASP A 443 -11.77 -1.63 -7.63
CA ASP A 443 -10.33 -1.53 -7.40
C ASP A 443 -9.61 -2.33 -8.47
N ASN A 444 -8.78 -1.65 -9.27
CA ASN A 444 -8.00 -2.23 -10.35
C ASN A 444 -6.53 -1.92 -10.07
N SER A 445 -5.73 -2.93 -9.76
CA SER A 445 -4.30 -2.78 -9.60
C SER A 445 -3.51 -3.65 -10.57
N LYS A 446 -2.37 -3.10 -10.99
CA LYS A 446 -1.32 -3.78 -11.76
C LYS A 446 -0.03 -3.56 -11.00
N ALA A 447 0.63 -4.64 -10.64
CA ALA A 447 1.92 -4.63 -10.01
C ALA A 447 2.90 -5.39 -10.91
N PHE A 448 4.11 -4.89 -10.93
CA PHE A 448 5.27 -5.47 -11.58
C PHE A 448 6.40 -5.37 -10.57
N ASP A 449 7.15 -6.44 -10.38
CA ASP A 449 8.25 -6.51 -9.45
C ASP A 449 9.38 -7.36 -10.04
N THR A 450 10.61 -6.97 -9.76
CA THR A 450 11.83 -7.69 -10.16
C THR A 450 12.78 -7.82 -8.98
N ILE A 451 13.67 -8.82 -8.99
CA ILE A 451 14.66 -8.95 -7.91
C ILE A 451 15.60 -7.77 -7.81
N TRP A 452 15.80 -7.06 -8.92
CA TRP A 452 16.63 -5.88 -9.01
C TRP A 452 15.96 -4.65 -8.37
N GLY A 453 14.90 -4.88 -7.59
CA GLY A 453 14.12 -3.87 -6.89
C GLY A 453 13.26 -3.02 -7.81
N HIS A 454 13.10 -3.36 -9.10
CA HIS A 454 12.22 -2.61 -9.98
C HIS A 454 10.77 -2.98 -9.72
N LYS A 455 10.05 -2.08 -9.05
CA LYS A 455 8.67 -2.24 -8.65
C LYS A 455 7.84 -1.13 -9.26
N GLU A 456 6.89 -1.49 -10.11
CA GLU A 456 5.88 -0.59 -10.67
C GLU A 456 4.50 -1.04 -10.16
N LEU A 457 3.78 -0.15 -9.47
CA LEU A 457 2.41 -0.36 -9.02
C LEU A 457 1.51 0.73 -9.57
N LYS A 458 0.52 0.34 -10.38
CA LYS A 458 -0.58 1.22 -10.81
C LYS A 458 -1.87 0.72 -10.22
N ARG A 459 -2.53 1.54 -9.41
CA ARG A 459 -3.80 1.23 -8.77
C ARG A 459 -4.80 2.34 -9.03
N TYR A 460 -5.97 1.96 -9.52
CA TYR A 460 -7.11 2.85 -9.69
C TYR A 460 -8.29 2.31 -8.90
N ARG A 461 -8.90 3.17 -8.10
CA ARG A 461 -10.03 2.85 -7.27
C ARG A 461 -11.16 3.82 -7.56
N PHE A 462 -12.28 3.28 -8.01
CA PHE A 462 -13.52 4.01 -8.25
C PHE A 462 -14.46 3.74 -7.09
N HIS A 463 -14.82 4.77 -6.33
CA HIS A 463 -15.62 4.68 -5.13
C HIS A 463 -16.88 5.53 -5.29
N THR A 464 -18.01 4.87 -5.52
CA THR A 464 -19.32 5.52 -5.61
C THR A 464 -20.07 5.33 -4.31
N THR A 465 -20.68 6.41 -3.81
CA THR A 465 -21.57 6.38 -2.65
C THR A 465 -22.86 7.09 -3.02
N ILE A 466 -23.99 6.47 -2.72
CA ILE A 466 -25.33 7.02 -2.92
C ILE A 466 -26.09 6.88 -1.61
N ASP A 467 -26.56 8.00 -1.07
CA ASP A 467 -27.48 8.03 0.05
C ASP A 467 -28.91 8.12 -0.49
N GLY A 468 -29.71 7.08 -0.22
CA GLY A 468 -31.08 6.97 -0.72
C GLY A 468 -32.01 8.09 -0.27
N GLN A 469 -31.80 8.66 0.92
CA GLN A 469 -32.64 9.75 1.44
C GLN A 469 -32.27 11.07 0.78
N LEU A 470 -30.99 11.42 0.81
CA LEU A 470 -30.49 12.65 0.19
C LEU A 470 -30.59 12.61 -1.34
N TRP A 471 -30.72 11.43 -1.96
CA TRP A 471 -30.89 11.27 -3.40
C TRP A 471 -32.15 11.95 -3.95
N GLN A 472 -33.23 11.97 -3.16
CA GLN A 472 -34.50 12.58 -3.56
C GLN A 472 -34.54 14.09 -3.30
N GLY A 473 -33.67 14.61 -2.42
CA GLY A 473 -33.65 16.02 -2.06
C GLY A 473 -33.19 16.97 -3.18
N PRO A 474 -33.57 18.26 -3.13
CA PRO A 474 -33.18 19.27 -4.13
C PRO A 474 -31.66 19.54 -4.12
N ASP A 475 -31.00 19.40 -2.97
CA ASP A 475 -29.56 19.61 -2.80
C ASP A 475 -28.70 18.69 -3.65
N ASN A 476 -27.57 19.18 -4.17
CA ASN A 476 -26.56 18.42 -4.92
C ASN A 476 -25.85 17.29 -4.12
N LYS A 477 -26.42 16.90 -2.98
CA LYS A 477 -25.99 15.87 -2.05
C LYS A 477 -26.57 14.51 -2.44
N GLY A 478 -26.18 13.47 -1.70
CA GLY A 478 -26.73 12.13 -1.84
C GLY A 478 -26.12 11.25 -2.94
N MET A 479 -25.21 11.76 -3.77
CA MET A 479 -24.41 10.93 -4.67
C MET A 479 -23.02 11.52 -4.87
N SER A 480 -22.00 10.68 -4.74
CA SER A 480 -20.61 11.03 -5.06
C SER A 480 -19.90 9.88 -5.75
N LEU A 481 -18.98 10.22 -6.65
CA LEU A 481 -18.00 9.31 -7.22
C LEU A 481 -16.62 9.89 -6.93
N MET A 482 -15.83 9.17 -6.15
CA MET A 482 -14.42 9.46 -5.94
C MET A 482 -13.59 8.52 -6.80
N VAL A 483 -12.69 9.08 -7.60
CA VAL A 483 -11.69 8.33 -8.35
C VAL A 483 -10.34 8.56 -7.73
N GLU A 484 -9.70 7.50 -7.26
CA GLU A 484 -8.38 7.50 -6.63
C GLU A 484 -7.41 6.76 -7.54
N GLY A 485 -6.27 7.39 -7.86
CA GLY A 485 -5.19 6.79 -8.63
C GLY A 485 -3.89 6.83 -7.84
N THR A 486 -3.16 5.73 -7.80
CA THR A 486 -1.83 5.60 -7.21
C THR A 486 -0.90 4.99 -8.26
N LEU A 487 0.19 5.67 -8.57
CA LEU A 487 1.26 5.24 -9.46
C LEU A 487 2.55 5.25 -8.63
N GLU A 488 3.13 4.10 -8.35
CA GLU A 488 4.41 3.98 -7.64
C GLU A 488 5.39 3.27 -8.56
N ASP A 489 6.61 3.76 -8.62
CA ASP A 489 7.65 3.22 -9.49
C ASP A 489 9.00 3.43 -8.80
N SER A 490 9.74 2.35 -8.53
CA SER A 490 11.04 2.45 -7.84
C SER A 490 12.18 2.93 -8.73
N LYS A 491 12.11 2.72 -10.05
CA LYS A 491 13.14 3.16 -11.01
C LYS A 491 12.49 3.78 -12.23
N THR A 492 12.04 5.03 -12.09
CA THR A 492 11.37 5.78 -13.15
C THR A 492 12.37 6.44 -14.10
N ASN A 493 12.22 6.23 -15.41
CA ASN A 493 12.95 6.99 -16.43
C ASN A 493 12.18 8.25 -16.89
N GLY A 494 12.81 9.16 -17.63
CA GLY A 494 12.18 10.43 -18.03
C GLY A 494 10.92 10.27 -18.87
N LYS A 495 10.86 9.28 -19.75
CA LYS A 495 9.66 8.97 -20.55
C LYS A 495 8.50 8.46 -19.67
N GLU A 496 8.79 7.62 -18.70
CA GLU A 496 7.81 7.12 -17.73
C GLU A 496 7.31 8.22 -16.80
N LEU A 497 8.22 9.08 -16.32
CA LEU A 497 7.87 10.20 -15.46
C LEU A 497 6.90 11.15 -16.17
N LEU A 498 7.22 11.55 -17.41
CA LEU A 498 6.31 12.37 -18.22
C LEU A 498 4.98 11.66 -18.51
N ARG A 499 4.99 10.34 -18.71
CA ARG A 499 3.77 9.55 -18.87
C ARG A 499 2.89 9.60 -17.61
N TYR A 500 3.48 9.50 -16.42
CA TYR A 500 2.74 9.60 -15.14
C TYR A 500 2.23 11.01 -14.89
N MET A 501 3.06 12.03 -15.12
CA MET A 501 2.65 13.43 -15.04
C MET A 501 1.46 13.72 -15.95
N HIS A 502 1.57 13.34 -17.23
CA HIS A 502 0.50 13.52 -18.19
C HIS A 502 -0.76 12.76 -17.81
N GLU A 503 -0.63 11.58 -17.21
CA GLU A 503 -1.78 10.81 -16.73
C GLU A 503 -2.54 11.53 -15.61
N VAL A 504 -1.81 12.10 -14.64
CA VAL A 504 -2.41 12.87 -13.54
C VAL A 504 -3.03 14.18 -14.05
N GLU A 505 -2.36 14.87 -14.97
CA GLU A 505 -2.88 16.08 -15.63
C GLU A 505 -4.13 15.79 -16.44
N THR A 506 -4.14 14.68 -17.17
CA THR A 506 -5.29 14.23 -17.96
C THR A 506 -6.46 13.85 -17.05
N ALA A 507 -6.17 13.18 -15.94
CA ALA A 507 -7.19 12.79 -14.97
C ALA A 507 -7.84 14.02 -14.31
N THR A 508 -7.02 15.00 -13.91
CA THR A 508 -7.47 16.24 -13.26
C THR A 508 -7.95 17.30 -14.24
N GLY A 509 -7.65 17.16 -15.53
CA GLY A 509 -7.89 18.15 -16.56
C GLY A 509 -7.16 19.47 -16.35
N ILE A 510 -6.00 19.43 -15.69
CA ILE A 510 -5.13 20.58 -15.47
C ILE A 510 -3.84 20.33 -16.27
N PRO A 511 -3.69 20.92 -17.46
CA PRO A 511 -2.48 20.76 -18.24
C PRO A 511 -1.29 21.43 -17.54
N ASN A 512 -0.10 20.86 -17.74
CA ASN A 512 1.18 21.43 -17.28
C ASN A 512 1.21 21.75 -15.78
N ILE A 513 0.58 20.90 -14.96
CA ILE A 513 0.58 21.07 -13.51
C ILE A 513 1.96 20.79 -12.90
N PHE A 514 2.76 19.98 -13.59
CA PHE A 514 4.13 19.66 -13.22
C PHE A 514 5.11 20.28 -14.22
N GLU A 515 6.26 20.70 -13.72
CA GLU A 515 7.40 21.10 -14.54
C GLU A 515 7.90 19.90 -15.37
N ARG A 516 8.09 20.10 -16.68
CA ARG A 516 8.46 19.01 -17.60
C ARG A 516 9.91 18.61 -17.38
N ALA A 517 10.10 17.43 -16.81
CA ALA A 517 11.43 16.85 -16.63
C ALA A 517 12.02 16.40 -17.99
N PRO A 518 13.32 16.57 -18.24
CA PRO A 518 13.95 16.12 -19.48
C PRO A 518 13.80 14.60 -19.68
N ILE A 519 13.60 14.19 -20.93
CA ILE A 519 13.48 12.75 -21.27
C ILE A 519 14.87 12.11 -21.28
N ASN A 520 15.84 12.87 -21.77
CA ASN A 520 17.21 12.44 -21.99
C ASN A 520 18.15 13.31 -21.16
N GLU A 521 19.23 12.70 -20.68
CA GLU A 521 20.33 13.43 -20.03
C GLU A 521 20.92 14.42 -21.04
N PRO A 522 21.36 15.61 -20.59
CA PRO A 522 22.07 16.53 -21.47
C PRO A 522 23.29 15.80 -22.05
N THR A 523 23.47 15.93 -23.36
CA THR A 523 24.64 15.37 -24.05
C THR A 523 25.88 16.05 -23.45
N PRO A 524 26.88 15.31 -22.94
CA PRO A 524 28.07 15.92 -22.37
C PRO A 524 28.77 16.79 -23.42
N ASP A 525 29.25 17.99 -23.05
CA ASP A 525 29.90 18.93 -23.98
C ASP A 525 31.11 18.33 -24.72
N ARG A 526 31.80 17.37 -24.09
CA ARG A 526 32.88 16.58 -24.73
C ARG A 526 32.42 15.83 -25.99
N CYS A 527 31.13 15.55 -26.14
CA CYS A 527 30.57 14.95 -27.35
C CYS A 527 30.26 16.00 -28.42
N LEU A 528 29.90 17.22 -28.04
CA LEU A 528 29.61 18.33 -28.95
C LEU A 528 30.91 18.90 -29.53
N ASN A 529 31.91 19.17 -28.68
CA ASN A 529 33.20 19.75 -29.09
C ASN A 529 34.05 18.86 -30.01
N ARG A 530 33.72 17.55 -30.12
CA ARG A 530 34.43 16.60 -30.99
C ARG A 530 33.80 16.50 -32.38
N ILE A 531 32.55 16.97 -32.54
CA ILE A 531 31.84 17.01 -33.81
C ILE A 531 32.25 18.26 -34.59
N ASP A 532 32.46 19.39 -33.91
CA ASP A 532 32.69 20.67 -34.57
C ASP A 532 34.18 20.95 -34.92
N ASN A 533 35.15 20.26 -34.30
CA ASN A 533 36.57 20.64 -34.37
C ASN A 533 37.54 19.60 -34.98
N LYS A 534 37.09 18.60 -35.76
CA LYS A 534 38.02 17.80 -36.57
C LYS A 534 37.49 17.55 -37.99
N PRO A 535 38.24 17.93 -39.05
CA PRO A 535 37.98 17.40 -40.39
C PRO A 535 38.13 15.87 -40.33
N VAL A 536 37.20 15.18 -41.00
CA VAL A 536 37.20 13.74 -41.19
C VAL A 536 38.44 13.36 -42.00
N ILE A 537 39.58 13.17 -41.32
CA ILE A 537 40.76 12.57 -41.92
C ILE A 537 40.50 11.06 -41.95
N GLU A 538 40.55 10.49 -43.15
CA GLU A 538 40.26 9.09 -43.51
C GLU A 538 41.24 8.06 -42.93
N ASP A 539 41.63 8.16 -41.66
CA ASP A 539 42.47 7.14 -41.04
C ASP A 539 41.64 5.91 -40.64
N LYS A 540 41.61 4.99 -41.59
CA LYS A 540 40.80 3.76 -41.68
C LYS A 540 40.94 2.74 -40.54
N LYS A 541 41.68 2.95 -39.45
CA LYS A 541 41.96 1.82 -38.52
C LYS A 541 41.94 2.04 -37.01
N GLU A 542 41.80 3.24 -36.45
CA GLU A 542 41.84 3.35 -34.98
C GLU A 542 40.73 4.22 -34.38
N GLY A 543 39.75 3.54 -33.77
CA GLY A 543 38.90 4.09 -32.73
C GLY A 543 37.63 4.81 -33.20
N LEU A 544 36.65 4.05 -33.70
CA LEU A 544 35.25 4.50 -33.72
C LEU A 544 34.91 5.14 -32.37
N ALA A 545 34.69 6.46 -32.36
CA ALA A 545 34.16 7.15 -31.19
C ALA A 545 32.95 6.33 -30.71
N PRO A 546 32.90 5.92 -29.43
CA PRO A 546 31.98 4.89 -29.02
C PRO A 546 30.57 5.37 -29.32
N LEU A 547 29.82 4.58 -30.10
CA LEU A 547 28.43 4.86 -30.52
C LEU A 547 27.53 5.31 -29.35
N SER A 548 27.95 5.01 -28.11
CA SER A 548 27.36 5.50 -26.86
C SER A 548 27.23 7.02 -26.73
N CYS A 549 28.00 7.83 -27.47
CA CYS A 549 27.89 9.29 -27.43
C CYS A 549 26.77 9.84 -28.34
N LEU A 550 26.34 9.08 -29.36
CA LEU A 550 25.30 9.50 -30.30
C LEU A 550 23.89 9.14 -29.83
N LEU A 551 23.76 8.16 -28.93
CA LEU A 551 22.46 7.73 -28.43
C LEU A 551 22.12 8.51 -27.16
N PRO A 552 21.06 9.35 -27.16
CA PRO A 552 20.66 10.09 -25.97
C PRO A 552 20.31 9.11 -24.85
N LYS A 553 21.06 9.20 -23.75
CA LYS A 553 20.79 8.39 -22.55
C LYS A 553 19.51 8.89 -21.90
N LYS A 554 18.59 7.98 -21.58
CA LYS A 554 17.36 8.34 -20.86
C LYS A 554 17.69 8.76 -19.45
N THR A 555 17.17 9.89 -19.00
CA THR A 555 17.36 10.35 -17.61
C THR A 555 16.72 9.37 -16.63
N ARG A 556 17.47 9.00 -15.59
CA ARG A 556 16.98 8.15 -14.48
C ARG A 556 16.60 9.02 -13.28
N TYR A 557 15.33 9.00 -12.92
CA TYR A 557 14.80 9.78 -11.78
C TYR A 557 14.67 8.99 -10.48
N GLY A 558 14.92 7.68 -10.51
CA GLY A 558 14.79 6.80 -9.36
C GLY A 558 13.33 6.66 -8.93
N LYS A 559 13.07 6.60 -7.62
CA LYS A 559 11.73 6.38 -7.09
C LYS A 559 10.80 7.55 -7.35
N SER A 560 9.66 7.28 -7.99
CA SER A 560 8.55 8.22 -8.10
C SER A 560 7.26 7.65 -7.52
N SER A 561 6.40 8.52 -7.00
CA SER A 561 5.09 8.16 -6.51
C SER A 561 4.10 9.28 -6.80
N PHE A 562 3.00 8.96 -7.47
CA PHE A 562 1.90 9.86 -7.74
C PHE A 562 0.64 9.31 -7.09
N HIS A 563 -0.07 10.17 -6.39
CA HIS A 563 -1.35 9.88 -5.80
C HIS A 563 -2.31 11.01 -6.19
N PHE A 564 -3.45 10.68 -6.73
CA PHE A 564 -4.49 11.66 -7.02
C PHE A 564 -5.86 11.14 -6.61
N ARG A 565 -6.73 12.07 -6.21
CA ARG A 565 -8.15 11.83 -5.95
C ARG A 565 -8.95 12.89 -6.68
N ILE A 566 -10.00 12.46 -7.36
CA ILE A 566 -10.94 13.35 -8.07
C ILE A 566 -12.33 13.03 -7.57
N GLY A 567 -13.06 14.06 -7.12
CA GLY A 567 -14.42 13.93 -6.63
C GLY A 567 -15.41 14.51 -7.63
N TYR A 568 -16.41 13.71 -8.01
CA TYR A 568 -17.57 14.12 -8.77
C TYR A 568 -18.82 14.07 -7.90
N HIS A 569 -19.64 15.12 -7.96
CA HIS A 569 -20.89 15.23 -7.21
C HIS A 569 -22.09 14.85 -8.08
N ARG A 570 -23.30 14.85 -7.48
CA ARG A 570 -24.54 14.37 -8.11
C ARG A 570 -24.80 14.99 -9.49
N ASN A 571 -24.70 16.31 -9.62
CA ASN A 571 -25.04 17.00 -10.87
C ASN A 571 -24.08 16.65 -12.00
N GLN A 572 -22.79 16.58 -11.72
CA GLN A 572 -21.79 16.10 -12.67
C GLN A 572 -22.08 14.67 -13.12
N LEU A 573 -22.44 13.79 -12.19
CA LEU A 573 -22.75 12.39 -12.53
C LEU A 573 -24.05 12.26 -13.34
N ARG A 574 -25.05 13.11 -13.07
CA ARG A 574 -26.26 13.21 -13.90
C ARG A 574 -25.94 13.76 -15.29
N LYS A 575 -25.15 14.84 -15.41
CA LYS A 575 -24.65 15.38 -16.69
C LYS A 575 -23.92 14.30 -17.49
N PHE A 576 -23.03 13.55 -16.85
CA PHE A 576 -22.31 12.43 -17.46
C PHE A 576 -23.24 11.28 -17.90
N ALA A 577 -24.20 10.87 -17.06
CA ALA A 577 -25.15 9.83 -17.40
C ALA A 577 -26.09 10.23 -18.54
N ASN A 578 -26.43 11.51 -18.63
CA ASN A 578 -27.32 12.08 -19.65
C ASN A 578 -26.60 12.61 -20.89
N PHE A 579 -25.27 12.51 -20.94
CA PHE A 579 -24.45 12.99 -22.05
C PHE A 579 -25.00 12.50 -23.42
N PRO A 580 -24.98 13.31 -24.49
CA PRO A 580 -25.55 12.90 -25.78
C PRO A 580 -24.90 11.62 -26.32
N THR A 581 -25.73 10.67 -26.76
CA THR A 581 -25.26 9.34 -27.19
C THR A 581 -24.36 9.43 -28.43
N GLU A 582 -24.64 10.36 -29.32
CA GLU A 582 -23.85 10.62 -30.54
C GLU A 582 -22.45 11.16 -30.23
N LYS A 583 -22.33 12.01 -29.20
CA LYS A 583 -21.06 12.62 -28.78
C LYS A 583 -20.16 11.67 -27.99
N MET A 584 -20.68 10.54 -27.50
CA MET A 584 -19.91 9.60 -26.68
C MET A 584 -18.84 8.82 -27.50
N TRP A 585 -19.11 8.48 -28.75
CA TRP A 585 -18.14 7.77 -29.60
C TRP A 585 -16.89 8.60 -29.91
N PRO A 586 -16.99 9.90 -30.27
CA PRO A 586 -15.82 10.78 -30.37
C PRO A 586 -14.98 10.85 -29.10
N ILE A 587 -15.60 10.85 -27.91
CA ILE A 587 -14.86 10.81 -26.64
C ILE A 587 -14.13 9.49 -26.48
N LEU A 588 -14.77 8.36 -26.81
CA LEU A 588 -14.14 7.05 -26.81
C LEU A 588 -12.95 6.99 -27.78
N GLU A 589 -13.07 7.57 -28.98
CA GLU A 589 -11.94 7.65 -29.92
C GLU A 589 -10.76 8.39 -29.31
N LYS A 590 -11.00 9.57 -28.73
CA LYS A 590 -9.95 10.35 -28.04
C LYS A 590 -9.32 9.57 -26.88
N ALA A 591 -10.15 8.96 -26.03
CA ALA A 591 -9.70 8.20 -24.86
C ALA A 591 -8.76 7.05 -25.24
N PHE A 592 -9.12 6.30 -26.28
CA PHE A 592 -8.35 5.15 -26.78
C PHE A 592 -7.27 5.55 -27.80
N LYS A 593 -7.03 6.85 -28.01
CA LYS A 593 -6.05 7.39 -28.97
C LYS A 593 -6.27 6.88 -30.40
N ILE A 594 -7.53 6.78 -30.81
CA ILE A 594 -7.96 6.42 -32.16
C ILE A 594 -8.21 7.70 -32.95
N LYS A 595 -7.85 7.70 -34.23
CA LYS A 595 -8.13 8.83 -35.13
C LYS A 595 -9.64 9.12 -35.16
N ALA A 596 -10.00 10.40 -35.13
CA ALA A 596 -11.40 10.84 -35.16
C ALA A 596 -12.16 10.23 -36.35
N GLY A 597 -13.42 9.84 -36.13
CA GLY A 597 -14.33 9.29 -37.16
C GLY A 597 -14.21 7.78 -37.39
N LYS A 598 -13.13 7.12 -36.92
CA LYS A 598 -12.93 5.68 -37.15
C LYS A 598 -13.96 4.78 -36.45
N TRP A 599 -14.60 5.27 -35.40
CA TRP A 599 -15.63 4.58 -34.63
C TRP A 599 -16.99 5.32 -34.64
N GLN A 600 -17.15 6.38 -35.43
CA GLN A 600 -18.39 7.15 -35.49
C GLN A 600 -19.57 6.30 -35.99
N SER A 601 -19.40 5.56 -37.09
CA SER A 601 -20.42 4.67 -37.65
C SER A 601 -20.29 3.22 -37.16
N ALA A 602 -21.41 2.48 -37.14
CA ALA A 602 -21.41 1.05 -36.80
C ALA A 602 -20.54 0.23 -37.76
N ARG A 603 -20.58 0.55 -39.06
CA ARG A 603 -19.78 -0.09 -40.11
C ARG A 603 -18.28 0.15 -39.87
N SER A 604 -17.85 1.39 -39.60
CA SER A 604 -16.45 1.70 -39.32
C SER A 604 -15.94 0.98 -38.07
N ARG A 605 -16.76 0.87 -37.02
CA ARG A 605 -16.43 0.08 -35.81
C ARG A 605 -16.27 -1.40 -36.12
N PHE A 606 -17.16 -1.97 -36.91
CA PHE A 606 -17.10 -3.38 -37.29
C PHE A 606 -15.83 -3.68 -38.11
N TRP A 607 -15.53 -2.86 -39.12
CA TRP A 607 -14.31 -3.00 -39.91
C TRP A 607 -13.04 -2.79 -39.09
N HIS A 608 -13.03 -1.82 -38.17
CA HIS A 608 -11.90 -1.64 -37.26
C HIS A 608 -11.72 -2.86 -36.34
N PHE A 609 -12.81 -3.42 -35.81
CA PHE A 609 -12.76 -4.66 -35.05
C PHE A 609 -12.19 -5.78 -35.90
N PHE A 610 -12.75 -6.02 -37.10
CA PHE A 610 -12.32 -7.08 -38.01
C PHE A 610 -10.83 -7.00 -38.36
N LYS A 611 -10.31 -5.81 -38.72
CA LYS A 611 -8.87 -5.59 -38.98
C LYS A 611 -7.97 -5.85 -37.76
N ARG A 612 -8.53 -5.85 -36.55
CA ARG A 612 -7.81 -6.06 -35.29
C ARG A 612 -8.13 -7.41 -34.65
N ILE A 613 -9.03 -8.21 -35.24
CA ILE A 613 -9.40 -9.55 -34.75
C ILE A 613 -8.15 -10.42 -34.54
N PRO A 614 -7.18 -10.51 -35.48
CA PRO A 614 -5.98 -11.33 -35.26
C PRO A 614 -5.19 -10.89 -34.03
N LEU A 615 -5.03 -9.59 -33.82
CA LEU A 615 -4.37 -9.03 -32.62
C LEU A 615 -5.21 -9.28 -31.35
N ALA A 616 -6.54 -9.25 -31.45
CA ALA A 616 -7.44 -9.56 -30.35
C ALA A 616 -7.40 -11.04 -29.96
N PHE A 617 -7.26 -11.94 -30.93
CA PHE A 617 -7.09 -13.37 -30.69
C PHE A 617 -5.70 -13.68 -30.15
N LEU A 618 -4.64 -13.05 -30.66
CA LEU A 618 -3.30 -13.13 -30.08
C LEU A 618 -3.28 -12.60 -28.64
N ASN A 619 -4.12 -11.61 -28.32
CA ASN A 619 -4.30 -11.18 -26.94
C ASN A 619 -4.91 -12.25 -26.03
N ILE A 620 -5.50 -13.35 -26.50
CA ILE A 620 -6.01 -14.41 -25.60
C ILE A 620 -4.85 -15.19 -24.96
N PRO A 621 -3.95 -15.84 -25.71
CA PRO A 621 -2.77 -16.47 -25.13
C PRO A 621 -1.80 -15.43 -24.58
N LEU A 622 -1.65 -14.25 -25.21
CA LEU A 622 -0.82 -13.20 -24.65
C LEU A 622 -1.39 -12.68 -23.32
N TYR A 623 -2.71 -12.63 -23.13
CA TYR A 623 -3.29 -12.29 -21.83
C TYR A 623 -2.95 -13.34 -20.77
N LEU A 624 -2.71 -14.61 -21.15
CA LEU A 624 -2.21 -15.64 -20.24
C LEU A 624 -0.74 -15.42 -19.84
N VAL A 625 0.08 -14.81 -20.72
CA VAL A 625 1.47 -14.40 -20.43
C VAL A 625 1.61 -12.88 -20.21
N ASP A 626 0.49 -12.20 -19.95
CA ASP A 626 0.40 -10.76 -19.72
C ASP A 626 1.03 -9.84 -20.79
N GLY A 627 1.19 -10.36 -22.00
CA GLY A 627 1.32 -9.57 -23.22
C GLY A 627 -0.06 -9.02 -23.59
N TYR A 628 -0.13 -7.73 -23.88
CA TYR A 628 -1.37 -7.14 -24.40
C TYR A 628 -1.05 -6.14 -25.49
N PHE A 629 -1.36 -6.50 -26.72
CA PHE A 629 -1.43 -5.55 -27.81
C PHE A 629 -2.62 -4.63 -27.57
N LYS A 630 -2.34 -3.43 -27.07
CA LYS A 630 -3.35 -2.41 -26.73
C LYS A 630 -4.44 -2.31 -27.81
N LYS A 631 -3.99 -2.16 -29.06
CA LYS A 631 -4.82 -1.97 -30.26
C LYS A 631 -5.80 -3.11 -30.58
N GLY A 632 -5.61 -4.31 -30.02
CA GLY A 632 -6.45 -5.48 -30.34
C GLY A 632 -7.84 -5.44 -29.69
N GLY A 633 -7.95 -5.03 -28.42
CA GLY A 633 -9.21 -5.11 -27.67
C GLY A 633 -9.96 -3.79 -27.47
N ASP A 634 -9.44 -2.67 -27.97
CA ASP A 634 -9.95 -1.32 -27.70
C ASP A 634 -11.43 -1.16 -28.09
N VAL A 635 -11.83 -1.59 -29.29
CA VAL A 635 -13.23 -1.49 -29.76
C VAL A 635 -14.18 -2.31 -28.90
N ILE A 636 -13.78 -3.54 -28.53
CA ILE A 636 -14.61 -4.42 -27.70
C ILE A 636 -14.87 -3.75 -26.35
N MET A 637 -13.83 -3.15 -25.78
CA MET A 637 -13.91 -2.47 -24.48
C MET A 637 -14.72 -1.19 -24.56
N ALA A 638 -14.50 -0.36 -25.59
CA ALA A 638 -15.32 0.82 -25.87
C ALA A 638 -16.80 0.46 -26.05
N LYS A 639 -17.12 -0.60 -26.81
CA LYS A 639 -18.50 -1.09 -27.01
C LYS A 639 -19.11 -1.61 -25.69
N ARG A 640 -18.36 -2.34 -24.88
CA ARG A 640 -18.80 -2.81 -23.55
C ARG A 640 -19.08 -1.64 -22.62
N PHE A 641 -18.20 -0.64 -22.57
CA PHE A 641 -18.38 0.59 -21.82
C PHE A 641 -19.64 1.33 -22.29
N PHE A 642 -19.76 1.61 -23.59
CA PHE A 642 -20.90 2.30 -24.18
C PHE A 642 -22.23 1.61 -23.86
N LYS A 643 -22.31 0.28 -23.95
CA LYS A 643 -23.50 -0.50 -23.57
C LYS A 643 -23.83 -0.37 -22.08
N ARG A 644 -22.82 -0.36 -21.20
CA ARG A 644 -23.00 -0.19 -19.74
C ARG A 644 -23.41 1.24 -19.40
N TRP A 645 -22.81 2.24 -20.03
CA TRP A 645 -23.17 3.65 -19.89
C TRP A 645 -24.60 3.93 -20.38
N LYS A 646 -25.01 3.40 -21.54
CA LYS A 646 -26.41 3.52 -22.00
C LYS A 646 -27.41 2.89 -21.02
N LYS A 647 -27.02 1.81 -20.34
CA LYS A 647 -27.83 1.20 -19.26
C LYS A 647 -27.86 2.04 -17.99
N LEU A 648 -26.82 2.84 -17.73
CA LEU A 648 -26.75 3.77 -16.60
C LEU A 648 -27.82 4.85 -16.74
N LYS A 649 -27.90 5.49 -17.93
CA LYS A 649 -28.87 6.54 -18.28
C LYS A 649 -30.33 6.19 -17.98
N ARG A 650 -30.69 4.90 -18.03
CA ARG A 650 -32.07 4.41 -17.83
C ARG A 650 -32.35 3.93 -16.39
N THR A 651 -31.57 4.35 -15.41
CA THR A 651 -31.66 3.81 -14.03
C THR A 651 -31.97 4.91 -13.04
N ASN A 652 -33.17 4.86 -12.46
CA ASN A 652 -33.58 5.81 -11.43
C ASN A 652 -33.38 5.25 -10.02
N ASP A 653 -33.47 3.92 -9.85
CA ASP A 653 -33.27 3.25 -8.57
C ASP A 653 -31.81 3.40 -8.07
N PRO A 654 -31.57 3.99 -6.88
CA PRO A 654 -30.22 4.30 -6.39
C PRO A 654 -29.37 3.05 -6.18
N HIS A 655 -29.96 1.94 -5.71
CA HIS A 655 -29.24 0.69 -5.52
C HIS A 655 -28.75 0.09 -6.86
N LYS A 656 -29.65 -0.03 -7.85
CA LYS A 656 -29.31 -0.46 -9.22
C LYS A 656 -28.33 0.50 -9.87
N LEU A 657 -28.43 1.81 -9.60
CA LEU A 657 -27.54 2.84 -10.12
C LEU A 657 -26.11 2.62 -9.61
N ALA A 658 -25.91 2.50 -8.29
CA ALA A 658 -24.60 2.21 -7.69
C ALA A 658 -23.98 0.94 -8.28
N LYS A 659 -24.77 -0.14 -8.41
CA LYS A 659 -24.34 -1.41 -9.04
C LYS A 659 -23.95 -1.25 -10.50
N LYS A 660 -24.65 -0.43 -11.28
CA LYS A 660 -24.33 -0.17 -12.70
C LYS A 660 -23.07 0.68 -12.84
N ILE A 661 -22.83 1.63 -11.93
CA ILE A 661 -21.60 2.42 -11.88
C ILE A 661 -20.39 1.55 -11.56
N ALA A 662 -20.47 0.67 -10.54
CA ALA A 662 -19.41 -0.31 -10.25
C ALA A 662 -19.05 -1.14 -11.50
N LYS A 663 -20.08 -1.64 -12.20
CA LYS A 663 -19.93 -2.41 -13.44
C LYS A 663 -19.31 -1.59 -14.57
N LEU A 664 -19.52 -0.27 -14.61
CA LEU A 664 -18.93 0.60 -15.62
C LEU A 664 -17.39 0.56 -15.56
N PHE A 665 -16.82 0.49 -14.36
CA PHE A 665 -15.37 0.59 -14.10
C PHE A 665 -14.63 -0.73 -13.90
N ARG A 666 -15.29 -1.89 -14.11
CA ARG A 666 -14.76 -3.25 -13.86
C ARG A 666 -13.61 -3.69 -14.80
N THR A 667 -12.82 -2.77 -15.36
CA THR A 667 -11.87 -3.07 -16.44
C THR A 667 -10.47 -2.65 -16.06
N VAL A 668 -9.62 -3.62 -15.72
CA VAL A 668 -8.23 -3.38 -15.23
C VAL A 668 -7.39 -2.60 -16.23
N ASN A 669 -7.46 -2.98 -17.52
CA ASN A 669 -6.55 -2.47 -18.54
C ASN A 669 -6.83 -1.03 -18.99
N PHE A 670 -8.00 -0.48 -18.65
CA PHE A 670 -8.50 0.76 -19.24
C PHE A 670 -8.91 1.80 -18.20
N SER A 671 -8.45 1.65 -16.95
CA SER A 671 -8.84 2.56 -15.86
C SER A 671 -8.51 4.02 -16.19
N ARG A 672 -7.35 4.29 -16.80
CA ARG A 672 -6.96 5.63 -17.26
C ARG A 672 -7.92 6.19 -18.31
N GLU A 673 -8.23 5.40 -19.33
CA GLU A 673 -9.15 5.76 -20.40
C GLU A 673 -10.56 6.04 -19.84
N LEU A 674 -10.99 5.28 -18.83
CA LEU A 674 -12.27 5.51 -18.13
C LEU A 674 -12.30 6.86 -17.40
N VAL A 675 -11.21 7.24 -16.72
CA VAL A 675 -11.11 8.57 -16.10
C VAL A 675 -11.17 9.67 -17.14
N TYR A 676 -10.44 9.51 -18.24
CA TYR A 676 -10.47 10.46 -19.35
C TYR A 676 -11.86 10.63 -19.96
N ILE A 677 -12.60 9.53 -20.15
CA ILE A 677 -13.97 9.58 -20.69
C ILE A 677 -14.88 10.43 -19.80
N ILE A 678 -14.82 10.25 -18.48
CA ILE A 678 -15.60 11.09 -17.55
C ILE A 678 -15.16 12.54 -17.65
N ARG A 679 -13.84 12.79 -17.66
CA ARG A 679 -13.32 14.16 -17.68
C ARG A 679 -13.68 14.91 -18.95
N GLU A 680 -13.55 14.29 -20.11
CA GLU A 680 -13.89 14.88 -21.40
C GLU A 680 -15.41 15.08 -21.55
N ALA A 681 -16.23 14.16 -21.02
CA ALA A 681 -17.69 14.33 -21.00
C ALA A 681 -18.15 15.46 -20.07
N LEU A 682 -17.33 15.81 -19.08
CA LEU A 682 -17.54 16.92 -18.13
C LEU A 682 -16.56 18.08 -18.37
N LYS A 683 -16.12 18.27 -19.61
CA LYS A 683 -15.23 19.38 -19.97
C LYS A 683 -15.94 20.71 -19.67
N GLY A 684 -15.23 21.62 -18.98
CA GLY A 684 -15.78 22.90 -18.52
C GLY A 684 -16.36 22.88 -17.11
N GLU A 685 -16.67 21.72 -16.55
CA GLU A 685 -17.10 21.62 -15.15
C GLU A 685 -15.90 21.76 -14.21
N GLU A 686 -16.04 22.57 -13.15
CA GLU A 686 -15.11 22.61 -12.03
C GLU A 686 -15.16 21.28 -11.29
N ILE A 687 -14.02 20.58 -11.19
CA ILE A 687 -13.92 19.33 -10.44
C ILE A 687 -13.06 19.53 -9.22
N SER A 688 -13.43 18.81 -8.17
CA SER A 688 -12.61 18.72 -6.99
C SER A 688 -11.48 17.71 -7.19
N TYR A 689 -10.28 18.05 -6.73
CA TYR A 689 -9.15 17.15 -6.83
C TYR A 689 -8.16 17.34 -5.69
N PHE A 690 -7.39 16.29 -5.43
CA PHE A 690 -6.22 16.29 -4.57
C PHE A 690 -5.11 15.55 -5.31
N ILE A 691 -3.93 16.13 -5.37
CA ILE A 691 -2.76 15.55 -6.03
C ILE A 691 -1.61 15.61 -5.03
N GLN A 692 -0.94 14.49 -4.86
CA GLN A 692 0.32 14.38 -4.15
C GLN A 692 1.28 13.61 -5.06
N ALA A 693 2.40 14.23 -5.43
CA ALA A 693 3.42 13.58 -6.23
C ALA A 693 4.78 13.69 -5.53
N LYS A 694 5.64 12.72 -5.78
CA LYS A 694 7.03 12.73 -5.32
C LYS A 694 7.91 12.17 -6.43
N ALA A 695 8.90 12.94 -6.86
CA ALA A 695 9.95 12.47 -7.76
C ALA A 695 11.20 13.35 -7.59
N LYS A 696 12.35 12.88 -8.07
CA LYS A 696 13.62 13.62 -7.96
C LYS A 696 13.56 15.06 -8.52
N PRO A 697 12.97 15.34 -9.70
CA PRO A 697 13.02 16.68 -10.29
C PRO A 697 12.28 17.77 -9.50
N PHE A 698 11.11 17.43 -8.96
CA PHE A 698 10.24 18.41 -8.30
C PHE A 698 10.08 18.17 -6.79
N GLY A 699 10.81 17.20 -6.22
CA GLY A 699 10.70 16.83 -4.81
C GLY A 699 9.31 16.29 -4.47
N GLN A 700 8.71 16.78 -3.38
CA GLN A 700 7.33 16.49 -3.01
C GLN A 700 6.44 17.65 -3.46
N PHE A 701 5.45 17.32 -4.28
CA PHE A 701 4.45 18.23 -4.80
C PHE A 701 3.09 17.88 -4.19
N THR A 702 2.33 18.88 -3.77
CA THR A 702 0.95 18.69 -3.31
C THR A 702 0.10 19.85 -3.80
N LYS A 703 -1.01 19.54 -4.45
CA LYS A 703 -1.95 20.54 -4.98
C LYS A 703 -3.37 20.05 -4.79
N GLN A 704 -4.24 20.94 -4.33
CA GLN A 704 -5.63 20.65 -4.07
C GLN A 704 -6.49 21.68 -4.81
N GLY A 705 -7.57 21.22 -5.44
CA GLY A 705 -8.58 22.08 -6.06
C GLY A 705 -9.60 22.58 -5.04
N LYS A 706 -10.56 23.39 -5.51
CA LYS A 706 -11.69 23.82 -4.68
C LYS A 706 -12.39 22.60 -4.06
N ASN A 707 -12.72 22.73 -2.77
CA ASN A 707 -13.48 21.82 -1.91
C ASN A 707 -13.65 20.41 -2.50
N ILE A 708 -12.77 19.47 -2.12
CA ILE A 708 -13.08 18.04 -2.21
C ILE A 708 -14.46 17.89 -1.58
N PRO A 709 -15.51 17.53 -2.35
CA PRO A 709 -16.85 17.43 -1.81
C PRO A 709 -16.69 16.48 -0.66
N LYS A 710 -16.99 16.97 0.55
CA LYS A 710 -16.95 16.15 1.75
C LYS A 710 -17.83 14.96 1.40
N VAL A 711 -17.20 13.81 1.13
CA VAL A 711 -17.89 12.60 0.69
C VAL A 711 -18.87 12.35 1.81
N ASP A 712 -20.15 12.59 1.51
CA ASP A 712 -21.30 12.49 2.40
C ASP A 712 -20.95 12.48 3.91
N THR A 713 -21.26 13.58 4.60
CA THR A 713 -20.95 13.73 6.02
C THR A 713 -21.42 12.54 6.87
N VAL A 714 -22.50 11.86 6.48
CA VAL A 714 -22.99 10.66 7.18
C VAL A 714 -22.01 9.52 7.02
N THR A 715 -21.66 9.15 5.78
CA THR A 715 -20.67 8.10 5.50
C THR A 715 -19.33 8.37 6.18
N GLN A 716 -18.84 9.62 6.13
CA GLN A 716 -17.58 9.99 6.77
C GLN A 716 -17.67 9.93 8.30
N ARG A 717 -18.73 10.47 8.92
CA ARG A 717 -18.97 10.39 10.37
C ARG A 717 -19.08 8.94 10.83
N ALA A 718 -19.87 8.14 10.10
CA ALA A 718 -20.00 6.71 10.34
C ALA A 718 -18.67 5.98 10.24
N GLN A 719 -17.85 6.31 9.23
CA GLN A 719 -16.54 5.70 9.06
C GLN A 719 -15.56 6.13 10.15
N GLN A 720 -15.59 7.38 10.62
CA GLN A 720 -14.79 7.83 11.77
C GLN A 720 -15.20 7.12 13.06
N ALA A 721 -16.51 6.91 13.26
CA ALA A 721 -17.05 6.19 14.41
C ALA A 721 -16.74 4.69 14.38
N LEU A 722 -16.68 4.08 13.19
CA LEU A 722 -16.48 2.63 13.04
C LEU A 722 -15.04 2.21 12.75
N ASP A 723 -14.24 2.98 12.02
CA ASP A 723 -12.91 2.57 11.55
C ASP A 723 -11.76 3.03 12.46
N PHE A 724 -12.04 3.36 13.73
CA PHE A 724 -11.00 3.72 14.70
C PHE A 724 -10.08 2.54 15.07
N ASP A 725 -10.30 1.34 14.53
CA ASP A 725 -9.48 0.12 14.66
C ASP A 725 -8.75 -0.24 13.34
N ARG A 726 -8.91 0.57 12.28
CA ARG A 726 -8.24 0.33 11.00
C ARG A 726 -6.72 0.41 11.14
N VAL A 727 -6.04 -0.57 10.58
CA VAL A 727 -4.58 -0.64 10.48
C VAL A 727 -4.09 0.28 9.37
N GLY A 728 -3.14 1.16 9.66
CA GLY A 728 -2.54 2.08 8.70
C GLY A 728 -2.08 3.39 9.34
N SER A 729 -1.63 4.31 8.48
CA SER A 729 -1.36 5.70 8.85
C SER A 729 -2.63 6.34 9.41
N ARG A 730 -2.51 6.95 10.59
CA ARG A 730 -3.59 7.65 11.28
C ARG A 730 -3.22 9.11 11.39
N ILE A 731 -3.79 9.88 10.49
CA ILE A 731 -3.75 11.33 10.61
C ILE A 731 -4.99 11.71 11.40
N THR A 732 -4.83 11.90 12.71
CA THR A 732 -5.90 12.45 13.54
C THR A 732 -5.96 13.95 13.26
N VAL A 733 -6.68 14.31 12.18
CA VAL A 733 -6.80 15.70 11.74
C VAL A 733 -7.97 16.36 12.44
N ASP A 734 -7.74 17.55 13.01
CA ASP A 734 -8.81 18.47 13.37
C ASP A 734 -9.19 19.27 12.12
N PRO A 735 -10.34 18.98 11.48
CA PRO A 735 -10.72 19.67 10.24
C PRO A 735 -11.04 21.14 10.44
N GLU A 736 -11.26 21.60 11.67
CA GLU A 736 -11.54 23.00 11.98
C GLU A 736 -10.29 23.81 12.31
N ALA A 737 -9.17 23.15 12.65
CA ALA A 737 -7.90 23.79 12.92
C ALA A 737 -7.13 24.11 11.63
N LEU A 738 -7.70 24.96 10.76
CA LEU A 738 -7.09 25.27 9.46
C LEU A 738 -6.06 26.42 9.58
N VAL A 739 -5.00 26.37 8.76
CA VAL A 739 -4.14 27.52 8.48
C VAL A 739 -4.45 27.98 7.05
N GLY A 740 -5.33 28.97 6.91
CA GLY A 740 -5.69 29.55 5.63
C GLY A 740 -4.62 30.49 5.09
N ALA A 741 -4.60 30.72 3.77
CA ALA A 741 -3.84 31.79 3.11
C ALA A 741 -2.37 31.93 3.53
N LEU A 742 -1.66 30.83 3.83
CA LEU A 742 -0.25 30.89 4.19
C LEU A 742 0.57 31.41 3.00
N LYS A 743 1.17 32.58 3.16
CA LYS A 743 2.03 33.25 2.19
C LYS A 743 3.30 33.72 2.87
N ILE A 744 4.41 33.66 2.15
CA ILE A 744 5.67 34.28 2.57
C ILE A 744 6.04 35.28 1.49
N ASP A 745 6.04 36.55 1.86
CA ASP A 745 6.46 37.65 1.02
C ASP A 745 7.86 38.08 1.45
N LYS A 746 8.78 38.21 0.48
CA LYS A 746 10.06 38.91 0.70
C LYS A 746 9.75 40.40 0.62
N ASP A 747 10.38 41.21 1.48
CA ASP A 747 10.31 42.65 1.32
C ASP A 747 11.20 43.05 0.13
N ASP A 748 10.65 43.84 -0.79
CA ASP A 748 11.40 44.28 -1.98
C ASP A 748 12.46 45.32 -1.59
N ASP A 749 12.19 46.11 -0.54
CA ASP A 749 13.09 47.16 -0.04
C ASP A 749 14.16 46.62 0.93
N ASP A 750 13.91 45.49 1.60
CA ASP A 750 14.81 44.90 2.61
C ASP A 750 14.96 43.40 2.36
N PRO A 751 16.03 42.94 1.66
CA PRO A 751 16.18 41.54 1.31
C PRO A 751 16.38 40.61 2.50
N ASP A 752 16.65 41.17 3.68
CA ASP A 752 16.80 40.47 4.95
C ASP A 752 15.50 40.43 5.75
N LYS A 753 14.41 41.00 5.23
CA LYS A 753 13.09 40.97 5.82
C LYS A 753 12.16 40.03 5.07
N VAL A 754 11.54 39.14 5.83
CA VAL A 754 10.55 38.18 5.34
C VAL A 754 9.27 38.34 6.15
N THR A 755 8.14 38.47 5.45
CA THR A 755 6.81 38.61 6.04
C THR A 755 6.00 37.35 5.80
N ILE A 756 5.62 36.67 6.88
CA ILE A 756 4.75 35.47 6.83
C ILE A 756 3.34 35.91 7.16
N ARG A 757 2.41 35.72 6.23
CA ARG A 757 0.98 36.01 6.39
C ARG A 757 0.19 34.72 6.40
N PHE A 758 -0.78 34.60 7.30
CA PHE A 758 -1.68 33.45 7.35
C PHE A 758 -2.99 33.79 8.06
N HIS A 759 -4.04 33.05 7.74
CA HIS A 759 -5.38 33.22 8.30
C HIS A 759 -5.74 32.06 9.24
N LEU A 760 -6.31 32.36 10.40
CA LEU A 760 -6.78 31.38 11.38
C LEU A 760 -8.31 31.52 11.57
N PRO A 761 -9.13 30.53 11.18
CA PRO A 761 -10.59 30.66 11.30
C PRO A 761 -11.09 30.57 12.75
N LYS A 762 -10.33 29.92 13.63
CA LYS A 762 -10.62 29.76 15.05
C LYS A 762 -9.32 29.88 15.84
N GLU A 763 -9.43 30.23 17.11
CA GLU A 763 -8.28 30.34 17.99
C GLU A 763 -7.64 28.96 18.24
N PRO A 764 -6.34 28.79 17.94
CA PRO A 764 -5.65 27.54 18.23
C PRO A 764 -5.10 27.55 19.66
N HIS A 765 -4.93 26.37 20.28
CA HIS A 765 -4.16 26.23 21.52
C HIS A 765 -2.66 26.05 21.24
N PHE A 766 -2.31 25.47 20.09
CA PHE A 766 -0.92 25.27 19.68
C PHE A 766 -0.74 25.56 18.19
N LEU A 767 0.43 26.08 17.85
CA LEU A 767 0.91 26.23 16.48
C LEU A 767 2.14 25.36 16.28
N PHE A 768 2.24 24.79 15.09
CA PHE A 768 3.38 24.03 14.62
C PHE A 768 4.05 24.77 13.48
N PHE A 769 5.38 24.87 13.56
CA PHE A 769 6.22 25.42 12.51
C PHE A 769 7.28 24.39 12.13
N ARG A 770 7.51 24.22 10.83
CA ARG A 770 8.62 23.41 10.31
C ARG A 770 9.20 24.08 9.07
N VAL A 771 10.53 24.13 8.99
CA VAL A 771 11.25 24.64 7.82
C VAL A 771 12.12 23.53 7.26
N ASP A 772 11.84 23.17 6.01
CA ASP A 772 12.61 22.16 5.27
C ASP A 772 13.53 22.86 4.25
N LYS A 773 14.83 22.51 4.25
CA LYS A 773 15.77 22.88 3.17
C LYS A 773 15.46 22.03 1.96
N THR A 774 15.22 22.65 0.81
CA THR A 774 15.14 21.93 -0.46
C THR A 774 16.50 22.06 -1.13
N SER A 775 17.30 20.98 -1.17
CA SER A 775 18.52 21.01 -1.99
C SER A 775 18.14 20.91 -3.47
N ASN A 776 19.00 21.41 -4.36
CA ASN A 776 18.85 21.23 -5.81
C ASN A 776 18.77 19.75 -6.23
N TRP A 777 19.12 18.82 -5.33
CA TRP A 777 19.16 17.37 -5.55
C TRP A 777 18.00 16.62 -4.86
N GLY A 778 16.97 17.33 -4.40
CA GLY A 778 15.67 16.76 -4.00
C GLY A 778 15.61 16.08 -2.63
N LYS A 779 16.70 16.05 -1.84
CA LYS A 779 16.66 15.60 -0.45
C LYS A 779 16.22 16.76 0.45
N PHE A 780 15.00 16.68 0.97
CA PHE A 780 14.52 17.60 2.01
C PHE A 780 15.28 17.32 3.31
N LYS A 781 16.01 18.31 3.81
CA LYS A 781 16.59 18.26 5.15
C LYS A 781 15.74 19.13 6.06
N ASN A 782 15.08 18.51 7.05
CA ASN A 782 14.42 19.26 8.11
C ASN A 782 15.50 20.09 8.84
N ILE A 783 15.41 21.41 8.75
CA ILE A 783 16.35 22.32 9.43
C ILE A 783 15.79 22.72 10.79
N PHE A 784 14.47 22.87 10.86
CA PHE A 784 13.78 23.40 12.03
C PHE A 784 12.38 22.80 12.17
N LYS A 785 12.01 22.51 13.42
CA LYS A 785 10.70 21.99 13.79
C LYS A 785 10.37 22.44 15.22
N MET A 786 9.23 23.09 15.42
CA MET A 786 8.81 23.60 16.72
C MET A 786 7.28 23.57 16.89
N VAL A 787 6.86 23.30 18.13
CA VAL A 787 5.46 23.42 18.58
C VAL A 787 5.42 24.50 19.66
N ILE A 788 4.47 25.43 19.56
CA ILE A 788 4.35 26.60 20.43
C ILE A 788 2.95 26.64 20.97
N ALA A 789 2.80 26.85 22.29
CA ALA A 789 1.50 27.13 22.88
C ALA A 789 1.05 28.55 22.46
N ASN A 790 -0.19 28.67 21.97
CA ASN A 790 -0.77 29.94 21.59
C ASN A 790 -1.28 30.69 22.83
N LYS A 791 -0.38 31.33 23.56
CA LYS A 791 -0.74 32.18 24.71
C LYS A 791 -1.30 33.52 24.21
N GLU A 792 -2.37 33.47 23.43
CA GLU A 792 -3.02 34.64 22.79
C GLU A 792 -2.11 35.43 21.82
N ILE A 793 -0.99 34.83 21.41
CA ILE A 793 -0.04 35.44 20.46
C ILE A 793 -0.69 35.61 19.09
N PHE A 794 -1.49 34.62 18.67
CA PHE A 794 -2.18 34.61 17.39
C PHE A 794 -3.69 34.54 17.61
N LYS A 795 -4.42 35.48 17.00
CA LYS A 795 -5.88 35.62 17.15
C LYS A 795 -6.60 35.00 15.95
N PRO A 796 -7.91 34.66 16.07
CA PRO A 796 -8.73 34.39 14.89
C PRO A 796 -8.66 35.56 13.88
N GLY A 797 -8.65 35.25 12.59
CA GLY A 797 -8.46 36.21 11.51
C GLY A 797 -7.06 36.17 10.90
N ASP A 798 -6.65 37.27 10.28
CA ASP A 798 -5.37 37.39 9.61
C ASP A 798 -4.24 37.70 10.59
N ASN A 799 -3.15 36.97 10.48
CA ASN A 799 -1.98 37.06 11.33
C ASN A 799 -0.74 37.30 10.46
N THR A 800 0.19 38.12 10.97
CA THR A 800 1.43 38.47 10.28
C THR A 800 2.61 38.30 11.22
N ILE A 801 3.67 37.65 10.74
CA ILE A 801 4.96 37.54 11.42
C ILE A 801 6.01 38.19 10.52
N VAL A 802 6.59 39.30 10.99
CA VAL A 802 7.74 39.95 10.34
C VAL A 802 9.01 39.45 10.98
N ILE A 803 9.97 39.00 10.16
CA ILE A 803 11.23 38.40 10.56
C ILE A 803 12.37 39.09 9.82
N LYS A 804 13.37 39.58 10.55
CA LYS A 804 14.62 40.08 9.97
C LYS A 804 15.79 39.11 10.19
N ARG A 805 16.73 39.03 9.25
CA ARG A 805 17.90 38.11 9.31
C ARG A 805 18.73 38.29 10.58
N GLU A 806 19.01 39.53 10.97
CA GLU A 806 19.89 39.87 12.10
C GLU A 806 19.14 40.22 13.40
N GLU A 807 17.85 39.90 13.46
CA GLU A 807 17.01 40.26 14.60
C GLU A 807 17.46 39.49 15.87
N LYS A 808 18.10 40.20 16.82
CA LYS A 808 18.57 39.64 18.10
C LYS A 808 17.44 39.24 19.08
N LEU A 809 16.18 39.19 18.62
CA LEU A 809 15.05 38.89 19.49
C LEU A 809 15.03 37.41 19.93
N PRO A 810 14.98 37.10 21.23
CA PRO A 810 14.89 35.73 21.70
C PRO A 810 13.57 35.06 21.28
N GLY A 811 13.58 33.72 21.17
CA GLY A 811 12.38 32.91 20.94
C GLY A 811 12.07 32.58 19.48
N LEU A 812 10.78 32.48 19.13
CA LEU A 812 10.29 31.98 17.84
C LEU A 812 10.92 32.70 16.64
N LYS A 813 10.95 34.04 16.67
CA LYS A 813 11.39 34.85 15.52
C LYS A 813 12.83 34.54 15.13
N LYS A 814 13.76 34.50 16.09
CA LYS A 814 15.17 34.16 15.84
C LYS A 814 15.32 32.76 15.27
N THR A 815 14.71 31.74 15.88
CA THR A 815 14.88 30.37 15.38
C THR A 815 14.25 30.18 14.00
N LEU A 816 13.14 30.87 13.70
CA LEU A 816 12.54 30.84 12.38
C LEU A 816 13.38 31.61 11.35
N SER A 817 13.97 32.75 11.74
CA SER A 817 14.93 33.52 10.93
C SER A 817 16.12 32.66 10.54
N GLU A 818 16.84 32.10 11.51
CA GLU A 818 17.99 31.22 11.30
C GLU A 818 17.65 30.03 10.40
N ALA A 819 16.42 29.51 10.47
CA ALA A 819 15.99 28.38 9.65
C ALA A 819 15.63 28.79 8.21
N LEU A 820 14.89 29.89 8.04
CA LEU A 820 14.43 30.38 6.73
C LEU A 820 15.62 30.85 5.87
N PHE A 821 16.61 31.52 6.46
CA PHE A 821 17.76 32.03 5.72
C PHE A 821 18.88 30.99 5.49
N ARG A 822 18.75 29.73 5.97
CA ARG A 822 19.81 28.69 5.87
C ARG A 822 19.89 27.95 4.52
N GLY A 823 19.12 28.37 3.51
CA GLY A 823 19.20 27.77 2.17
C GLY A 823 18.51 28.57 1.07
N LYS A 824 18.96 28.37 -0.18
CA LYS A 824 18.42 29.03 -1.38
C LYS A 824 16.93 28.75 -1.60
N TYR A 825 16.48 27.54 -1.26
CA TYR A 825 15.07 27.17 -1.31
C TYR A 825 14.64 26.57 0.03
N VAL A 826 13.68 27.23 0.69
CA VAL A 826 13.10 26.75 1.94
C VAL A 826 11.60 26.57 1.79
N THR A 827 11.05 25.56 2.45
CA THR A 827 9.61 25.34 2.54
C THR A 827 9.19 25.48 3.99
N LEU A 828 8.38 26.50 4.28
CA LEU A 828 7.71 26.64 5.57
C LEU A 828 6.45 25.77 5.57
N LYS A 829 6.25 25.05 6.64
CA LYS A 829 5.07 24.24 6.93
C LYS A 829 4.47 24.71 8.24
N MET A 830 3.16 24.94 8.24
CA MET A 830 2.40 25.39 9.41
C MET A 830 1.14 24.54 9.60
N ALA A 831 0.80 24.27 10.86
CA ALA A 831 -0.46 23.66 11.26
C ALA A 831 -0.85 24.14 12.65
N THR A 832 -2.12 23.98 13.03
CA THR A 832 -2.62 24.37 14.35
C THR A 832 -3.32 23.23 15.06
N SER A 833 -3.47 23.31 16.38
CA SER A 833 -4.22 22.34 17.19
C SER A 833 -5.09 23.05 18.21
N ARG A 834 -6.35 22.63 18.33
CA ARG A 834 -7.31 23.16 19.33
C ARG A 834 -7.41 22.31 20.60
N ASN A 835 -7.02 21.03 20.56
CA ASN A 835 -7.18 20.11 21.69
C ASN A 835 -5.87 19.42 22.11
N ARG A 836 -4.71 19.91 21.64
CA ARG A 836 -3.36 19.39 21.89
C ARG A 836 -3.05 18.02 21.30
N GLN A 837 -4.06 17.26 20.88
CA GLN A 837 -3.95 15.87 20.45
C GLN A 837 -4.09 15.74 18.93
N THR A 838 -4.98 16.53 18.33
CA THR A 838 -5.29 16.51 16.90
C THR A 838 -4.84 17.80 16.27
N TRP A 839 -4.28 17.69 15.07
CA TRP A 839 -3.69 18.81 14.36
C TRP A 839 -4.46 19.08 13.07
N GLY A 840 -4.49 20.33 12.65
CA GLY A 840 -4.97 20.74 11.35
C GLY A 840 -4.21 20.14 10.18
N PRO A 841 -4.78 20.24 8.96
CA PRO A 841 -4.00 20.01 7.75
C PRO A 841 -2.81 20.97 7.70
N VAL A 842 -1.70 20.49 7.14
CA VAL A 842 -0.46 21.27 7.01
C VAL A 842 -0.55 22.18 5.80
N SER A 843 -0.48 23.49 6.05
CA SER A 843 -0.27 24.48 5.00
C SER A 843 1.21 24.65 4.75
N SER A 844 1.63 24.69 3.49
CA SER A 844 3.03 24.81 3.12
C SER A 844 3.25 25.87 2.07
N TYR A 845 4.32 26.66 2.23
CA TYR A 845 4.73 27.68 1.27
C TYR A 845 6.23 27.58 1.00
N ARG A 846 6.62 27.51 -0.27
CA ARG A 846 8.01 27.44 -0.71
C ARG A 846 8.46 28.82 -1.15
N ILE A 847 9.60 29.27 -0.65
CA ILE A 847 10.22 30.56 -1.00
C ILE A 847 11.68 30.33 -1.44
N ARG A 848 12.11 31.14 -2.41
CA ARG A 848 13.52 31.26 -2.80
C ARG A 848 14.13 32.41 -2.01
N ILE A 849 15.19 32.13 -1.25
CA ILE A 849 15.95 33.14 -0.51
C ILE A 849 17.23 33.39 -1.32
N LYS A 850 17.38 34.60 -1.86
CA LYS A 850 18.66 35.07 -2.43
C LYS A 850 19.66 35.26 -1.27
N LYS A 851 20.89 34.78 -1.41
CA LYS A 851 21.95 35.22 -0.50
C LYS A 851 22.34 36.64 -0.88
N ALA A 852 22.68 37.46 0.12
CA ALA A 852 23.16 38.83 -0.12
C ALA A 852 24.46 38.85 -0.95
N SER A 853 25.24 37.76 -0.94
CA SER A 853 26.49 37.62 -1.71
C SER A 853 26.30 37.08 -3.13
N ASP A 854 25.08 36.68 -3.54
CA ASP A 854 24.86 36.11 -4.88
C ASP A 854 24.69 37.23 -5.94
N ASP A 855 24.55 38.50 -5.54
CA ASP A 855 24.38 39.63 -6.47
C ASP A 855 25.73 40.28 -6.88
N GLU A 856 26.88 39.77 -6.42
CA GLU A 856 28.24 40.28 -6.80
C GLU A 856 29.01 39.34 -7.76
N ALA A 857 28.46 38.19 -8.15
CA ALA A 857 29.22 37.17 -8.92
C ALA A 857 28.53 36.70 -10.21
N ASP A 858 27.34 37.20 -10.54
CA ASP A 858 26.59 36.78 -11.75
C ASP A 858 26.57 37.87 -12.84
N ASP A 859 27.22 39.04 -12.66
CA ASP A 859 27.22 40.16 -13.63
C ASP A 859 28.52 40.32 -14.45
N ASP A 860 29.59 39.53 -14.20
CA ASP A 860 30.90 39.72 -14.87
C ASP A 860 31.24 38.69 -15.98
N ASP A 861 30.36 37.74 -16.33
CA ASP A 861 30.69 36.63 -17.25
C ASP A 861 29.96 36.63 -18.62
N ASP A 862 29.20 37.68 -18.99
CA ASP A 862 28.41 37.70 -20.24
C ASP A 862 28.76 38.79 -21.28
N ASP A 863 29.77 39.65 -21.07
CA ASP A 863 30.08 40.77 -21.99
C ASP A 863 31.23 40.54 -23.01
N ASP A 864 31.90 39.38 -23.02
CA ASP A 864 32.90 39.05 -24.06
C ASP A 864 32.38 37.99 -25.06
N LYS A 865 31.43 38.40 -25.91
CA LYS A 865 31.22 37.74 -27.21
C LYS A 865 31.52 38.72 -28.34
N PRO A 866 32.52 38.46 -29.20
CA PRO A 866 32.79 39.31 -30.35
C PRO A 866 31.67 39.18 -31.38
N GLU A 867 31.10 40.31 -31.78
CA GLU A 867 30.25 40.42 -32.97
C GLU A 867 31.01 39.89 -34.20
N THR A 868 30.44 38.89 -34.87
CA THR A 868 30.83 38.51 -36.23
C THR A 868 29.66 38.79 -37.16
N LYS A 869 29.93 39.61 -38.19
CA LYS A 869 29.05 39.99 -39.30
C LYS A 869 28.78 38.84 -40.26
#